data_AF-A0A8H5C3C5-F1
#
_entry.id   AF-A0A8H5C3C5-F1
#
_cell.length_a   1.000
_cell.length_b   1.000
_cell.length_c   1.000
_cell.angle_alpha   90.00
_cell.angle_beta   90.00
_cell.angle_gamma   90.00
#
_symmetry.space_group_name_H-M   'P 1'
#
loop_
_entity.id
_entity.type
_entity.pdbx_description
1 polymer ?
#
loop_
_entity_poly.entity_id
_entity_poly.type
_entity_poly.pdbx_seq_one_letter_code
_entity_poly.pdbx_strand_id
1 'polypeptide(L)'
;MSQYRSSTGRPFSGSTNGTYPDSQSKEFRELLAHRKDNDVGIYLLRKADAGDFKVLEVALRALCADLVPPQIPYNLETATQRHTREKNWQSASAAMFDVAKTCASFIGYEKFGPQLSYSLERTEMLMTEYFKRIMDSWSGILSWLVTFAVRAPTATYPSRVYSAALACLHDILGGIPANNDWRTELLEKPETMDCFFIYLRYYEKLQRSGEYRFDSRTHECLRKILEFYVHSPPHDLYTSFITRILSVSKATRETILSSLVSHGVGGVEDRFAKNLEDFNSMGNLLSTYAMLAILVIKDPRAFAMFYRKRFFSQLVEAYFITVKQAAIFCGLHPTKDALRHSRLLQISASLLNLLRAMIHSPHSPKLILLAIKHNAIPCVLLCMANSDMVATDDSTLKSFSRCFEFLRTYLSNSDMYIAGPNELQQILSNSCALGRIQSNPLWGPIWNITLKTLEQRKNCEFNTQSSICSNLMHNSKERSPPSGSALSQCGKCLSVAYCSSECQREDWTSIHREECEKLCQDKTSPRLITSVTEEMRHNQLGYLEHCMSGDSFETLRPPELGVDQPILVAHDFTRQGTHAHYYRYSRPLSEVWCVRNVSTAWKERIARCVADVTSNPGEAVMAMAFFPHSADWSIYLAGVLTLRADTGRFQVSKSVFVPIPTQNA
;
A
#
# COMPACT_ATOMS: atom_id res chain seq x y z
N MET A 1 -28.01 -11.08 60.90
CA MET A 1 -28.31 -11.72 62.21
C MET A 1 -29.82 -11.99 62.27
N SER A 2 -30.20 -13.18 62.78
CA SER A 2 -31.56 -13.75 63.04
C SER A 2 -32.57 -13.80 61.86
N GLN A 3 -32.78 -14.97 61.22
CA GLN A 3 -33.64 -16.11 61.61
C GLN A 3 -35.14 -15.91 61.32
N TYR A 4 -35.67 -16.68 60.36
CA TYR A 4 -36.89 -17.51 60.56
C TYR A 4 -36.92 -18.67 59.55
N ARG A 5 -37.38 -19.83 60.02
CA ARG A 5 -37.38 -21.17 59.39
C ARG A 5 -38.73 -21.54 58.75
N SER A 6 -38.65 -22.52 57.84
CA SER A 6 -39.60 -23.63 57.53
C SER A 6 -40.97 -23.29 56.90
N SER A 7 -41.58 -24.06 55.98
CA SER A 7 -41.34 -25.39 55.39
C SER A 7 -42.41 -25.69 54.32
N THR A 8 -42.26 -26.83 53.61
CA THR A 8 -43.17 -27.52 52.66
C THR A 8 -42.94 -27.12 51.20
N GLY A 9 -42.68 -28.00 50.23
CA GLY A 9 -42.70 -29.46 50.17
C GLY A 9 -43.31 -29.88 48.83
N ARG A 10 -42.50 -30.37 47.88
CA ARG A 10 -42.83 -31.36 46.81
C ARG A 10 -41.67 -31.47 45.81
N PRO A 11 -41.09 -32.66 45.58
CA PRO A 11 -40.18 -32.90 44.47
C PRO A 11 -40.98 -33.31 43.23
N PHE A 12 -40.81 -32.59 42.13
CA PHE A 12 -41.24 -33.06 40.81
C PHE A 12 -40.20 -34.05 40.28
N SER A 13 -40.53 -35.33 40.34
CA SER A 13 -39.87 -36.39 39.59
C SER A 13 -40.52 -36.46 38.21
N GLY A 14 -39.86 -35.89 37.21
CA GLY A 14 -40.20 -36.00 35.80
C GLY A 14 -39.09 -36.72 35.06
N SER A 15 -39.08 -38.04 35.13
CA SER A 15 -38.23 -38.91 34.32
C SER A 15 -38.79 -38.96 32.90
N THR A 16 -38.12 -38.31 31.95
CA THR A 16 -38.25 -38.64 30.53
C THR A 16 -37.04 -39.48 30.12
N ASN A 17 -37.18 -40.80 30.31
CA ASN A 17 -36.31 -41.79 29.68
C ASN A 17 -36.59 -41.80 28.17
N GLY A 18 -35.89 -40.96 27.42
CA GLY A 18 -35.59 -41.22 26.02
C GLY A 18 -34.35 -42.08 25.96
N THR A 19 -34.52 -43.40 25.81
CA THR A 19 -33.42 -44.35 25.61
C THR A 19 -32.73 -44.07 24.28
N TYR A 20 -31.60 -43.36 24.33
CA TYR A 20 -30.56 -43.48 23.30
C TYR A 20 -29.83 -44.81 23.48
N PRO A 21 -29.29 -45.42 22.41
CA PRO A 21 -28.52 -46.66 22.54
C PRO A 21 -27.34 -46.45 23.49
N ASP A 22 -27.24 -47.32 24.51
CA ASP A 22 -26.32 -47.21 25.66
C ASP A 22 -24.83 -47.04 25.28
N SER A 23 -24.45 -47.41 24.06
CA SER A 23 -23.08 -47.26 23.56
C SER A 23 -22.69 -45.79 23.33
N GLN A 24 -23.61 -44.91 22.90
CA GLN A 24 -23.29 -43.52 22.56
C GLN A 24 -23.19 -42.60 23.79
N SER A 25 -23.86 -42.95 24.90
CA SER A 25 -23.89 -42.10 26.10
C SER A 25 -22.63 -42.22 26.97
N LYS A 26 -21.86 -43.30 26.80
CA LYS A 26 -20.58 -43.53 27.49
C LYS A 26 -19.46 -42.75 26.83
N GLU A 27 -19.36 -42.81 25.50
CA GLU A 27 -18.36 -42.11 24.69
C GLU A 27 -18.49 -40.58 24.81
N PHE A 28 -19.71 -40.05 24.83
CA PHE A 28 -19.94 -38.62 25.03
C PHE A 28 -19.56 -38.13 26.43
N ARG A 29 -19.76 -38.98 27.46
CA ARG A 29 -19.33 -38.69 28.84
C ARG A 29 -17.81 -38.73 29.00
N GLU A 30 -17.13 -39.66 28.33
CA GLU A 30 -15.67 -39.72 28.25
C GLU A 30 -15.09 -38.48 27.55
N LEU A 31 -15.71 -38.04 26.45
CA LEU A 31 -15.31 -36.83 25.71
C LEU A 31 -15.42 -35.54 26.55
N LEU A 32 -16.47 -35.44 27.37
CA LEU A 32 -16.67 -34.32 28.31
C LEU A 32 -15.69 -34.35 29.49
N ALA A 33 -15.26 -35.53 29.94
CA ALA A 33 -14.27 -35.68 30.99
C ALA A 33 -12.87 -35.16 30.57
N HIS A 34 -12.50 -35.32 29.29
CA HIS A 34 -11.23 -34.82 28.73
C HIS A 34 -11.24 -33.33 28.34
N ARG A 35 -12.37 -32.63 28.49
CA ARG A 35 -12.53 -31.22 28.11
C ARG A 35 -11.80 -30.23 29.04
N LYS A 36 -11.37 -30.67 30.23
CA LYS A 36 -10.70 -29.80 31.21
C LYS A 36 -9.20 -29.58 30.94
N ASP A 37 -8.55 -30.46 30.16
CA ASP A 37 -7.08 -30.48 30.04
C ASP A 37 -6.58 -30.54 28.58
N ASN A 38 -7.13 -29.77 27.63
CA ASN A 38 -6.65 -29.65 26.23
C ASN A 38 -6.38 -30.97 25.42
N ASP A 39 -6.70 -32.15 25.98
CA ASP A 39 -6.33 -33.47 25.46
C ASP A 39 -7.37 -34.11 24.54
N VAL A 40 -8.46 -33.40 24.23
CA VAL A 40 -9.52 -33.86 23.32
C VAL A 40 -8.95 -34.20 21.94
N GLY A 41 -7.97 -33.45 21.45
CA GLY A 41 -7.29 -33.74 20.18
C GLY A 41 -6.49 -35.05 20.20
N ILE A 42 -5.82 -35.36 21.30
CA ILE A 42 -5.00 -36.59 21.45
C ILE A 42 -5.89 -37.82 21.60
N TYR A 43 -7.01 -37.70 22.32
CA TYR A 43 -8.02 -38.76 22.44
C TYR A 43 -8.67 -39.09 21.08
N LEU A 44 -9.07 -38.05 20.33
CA LEU A 44 -9.66 -38.21 18.99
C LEU A 44 -8.68 -38.83 17.99
N LEU A 45 -7.38 -38.46 18.08
CA LEU A 45 -6.33 -39.04 17.26
C LEU A 45 -6.06 -40.51 17.60
N ARG A 46 -6.00 -40.90 18.88
CA ARG A 46 -5.83 -42.30 19.30
C ARG A 46 -7.00 -43.21 18.91
N LYS A 47 -8.23 -42.68 18.91
CA LYS A 47 -9.43 -43.40 18.47
C LYS A 47 -9.49 -43.54 16.95
N ALA A 48 -9.06 -42.51 16.20
CA ALA A 48 -8.90 -42.59 14.76
C ALA A 48 -7.82 -43.61 14.33
N ASP A 49 -6.72 -43.71 15.08
CA ASP A 49 -5.63 -44.69 14.87
C ASP A 49 -6.09 -46.14 15.10
N ALA A 50 -7.10 -46.34 15.96
CA ALA A 50 -7.73 -47.63 16.19
C ALA A 50 -8.82 -48.00 15.16
N GLY A 51 -9.01 -47.18 14.11
CA GLY A 51 -10.05 -47.39 13.09
C GLY A 51 -11.48 -47.11 13.57
N ASP A 52 -11.65 -46.51 14.75
CA ASP A 52 -12.94 -46.24 15.37
C ASP A 52 -13.46 -44.85 14.98
N PHE A 53 -13.87 -44.77 13.72
CA PHE A 53 -14.37 -43.59 13.04
C PHE A 53 -15.66 -42.98 13.64
N LYS A 54 -16.34 -43.73 14.52
CA LYS A 54 -17.60 -43.35 15.18
C LYS A 54 -17.42 -42.19 16.17
N VAL A 55 -16.23 -42.04 16.74
CA VAL A 55 -15.91 -40.97 17.71
C VAL A 55 -15.69 -39.61 17.00
N LEU A 56 -15.09 -39.62 15.82
CA LEU A 56 -14.92 -38.43 14.96
C LEU A 56 -16.28 -37.97 14.42
N GLU A 57 -17.14 -38.92 14.05
CA GLU A 57 -18.55 -38.70 13.70
C GLU A 57 -19.34 -38.08 14.88
N VAL A 58 -19.14 -38.54 16.12
CA VAL A 58 -19.76 -37.93 17.32
C VAL A 58 -19.22 -36.52 17.61
N ALA A 59 -17.93 -36.26 17.41
CA ALA A 59 -17.33 -34.92 17.60
C ALA A 59 -17.79 -33.91 16.53
N LEU A 60 -17.89 -34.33 15.27
CA LEU A 60 -18.42 -33.53 14.17
C LEU A 60 -19.94 -33.37 14.27
N ARG A 61 -20.67 -34.40 14.73
CA ARG A 61 -22.09 -34.30 15.09
C ARG A 61 -22.31 -33.36 16.27
N ALA A 62 -21.41 -33.30 17.25
CA ALA A 62 -21.50 -32.33 18.34
C ALA A 62 -21.25 -30.89 17.84
N LEU A 63 -20.27 -30.68 16.97
CA LEU A 63 -20.04 -29.40 16.29
C LEU A 63 -21.21 -28.97 15.38
N CYS A 64 -21.89 -29.95 14.76
CA CYS A 64 -23.06 -29.70 13.89
C CYS A 64 -24.39 -29.66 14.67
N ALA A 65 -24.48 -30.26 15.86
CA ALA A 65 -25.67 -30.21 16.72
C ALA A 65 -25.92 -28.78 17.21
N ASP A 66 -24.86 -27.97 17.37
CA ASP A 66 -24.93 -26.54 17.67
C ASP A 66 -25.41 -25.68 16.47
N LEU A 67 -25.46 -26.25 15.25
CA LEU A 67 -25.98 -25.60 14.02
C LEU A 67 -27.48 -25.76 13.84
N VAL A 68 -28.13 -26.59 14.65
CA VAL A 68 -29.58 -26.79 14.61
C VAL A 68 -30.25 -25.70 15.45
N PRO A 69 -31.14 -24.86 14.88
CA PRO A 69 -31.86 -23.89 15.70
C PRO A 69 -32.70 -24.63 16.76
N PRO A 70 -32.94 -24.03 17.94
CA PRO A 70 -33.84 -24.63 18.94
C PRO A 70 -35.17 -24.94 18.27
N GLN A 71 -35.69 -26.13 18.57
CA GLN A 71 -36.78 -26.79 17.83
C GLN A 71 -37.85 -25.81 17.35
N ILE A 72 -38.01 -25.70 16.02
CA ILE A 72 -39.32 -25.36 15.47
C ILE A 72 -40.26 -26.48 15.95
N PRO A 73 -41.38 -26.16 16.61
CA PRO A 73 -42.27 -27.18 17.13
C PRO A 73 -42.63 -28.18 16.03
N TYR A 74 -42.61 -29.47 16.41
CA TYR A 74 -42.64 -30.68 15.57
C TYR A 74 -43.77 -30.80 14.52
N ASN A 75 -44.63 -29.77 14.40
CA ASN A 75 -45.93 -29.83 13.74
C ASN A 75 -45.97 -29.09 12.38
N LEU A 76 -44.87 -28.50 11.90
CA LEU A 76 -44.88 -27.64 10.71
C LEU A 76 -43.96 -28.09 9.56
N GLU A 77 -43.14 -29.13 9.73
CA GLU A 77 -42.24 -29.60 8.67
C GLU A 77 -42.89 -30.73 7.87
N THR A 78 -43.03 -30.55 6.56
CA THR A 78 -43.58 -31.61 5.68
C THR A 78 -42.62 -32.78 5.56
N ALA A 79 -43.13 -34.00 5.38
CA ALA A 79 -42.29 -35.21 5.24
C ALA A 79 -41.23 -35.08 4.14
N THR A 80 -41.54 -34.37 3.05
CA THR A 80 -40.61 -34.09 1.95
C THR A 80 -39.48 -33.15 2.35
N GLN A 81 -39.75 -32.14 3.19
CA GLN A 81 -38.72 -31.25 3.75
C GLN A 81 -37.83 -32.01 4.73
N ARG A 82 -38.41 -32.89 5.55
CA ARG A 82 -37.65 -33.75 6.48
C ARG A 82 -36.73 -34.71 5.73
N HIS A 83 -37.24 -35.40 4.70
CA HIS A 83 -36.45 -36.33 3.90
C HIS A 83 -35.33 -35.62 3.11
N THR A 84 -35.61 -34.45 2.54
CA THR A 84 -34.61 -33.64 1.84
C THR A 84 -33.54 -33.12 2.80
N ARG A 85 -33.92 -32.70 4.00
CA ARG A 85 -33.00 -32.26 5.06
C ARG A 85 -32.13 -33.42 5.55
N GLU A 86 -32.70 -34.60 5.74
CA GLU A 86 -32.01 -35.80 6.20
C GLU A 86 -31.04 -36.35 5.15
N LYS A 87 -31.44 -36.36 3.87
CA LYS A 87 -30.57 -36.71 2.74
C LYS A 87 -29.41 -35.73 2.56
N ASN A 88 -29.69 -34.42 2.65
CA ASN A 88 -28.66 -33.38 2.63
C ASN A 88 -27.72 -33.48 3.84
N TRP A 89 -28.24 -33.87 5.00
CA TRP A 89 -27.45 -34.06 6.21
C TRP A 89 -26.55 -35.31 6.14
N GLN A 90 -27.07 -36.43 5.64
CA GLN A 90 -26.27 -37.65 5.43
C GLN A 90 -25.13 -37.41 4.42
N SER A 91 -25.40 -36.67 3.34
CA SER A 91 -24.38 -36.31 2.34
C SER A 91 -23.34 -35.33 2.91
N ALA A 92 -23.75 -34.39 3.79
CA ALA A 92 -22.85 -33.47 4.49
C ALA A 92 -21.94 -34.17 5.49
N SER A 93 -22.53 -35.08 6.27
CA SER A 93 -21.82 -35.86 7.28
C SER A 93 -20.75 -36.76 6.65
N ALA A 94 -21.02 -37.35 5.49
CA ALA A 94 -20.05 -38.19 4.77
C ALA A 94 -18.87 -37.38 4.20
N ALA A 95 -19.13 -36.23 3.58
CA ALA A 95 -18.07 -35.39 3.02
C ALA A 95 -17.23 -34.68 4.11
N MET A 96 -17.86 -34.21 5.19
CA MET A 96 -17.14 -33.67 6.36
C MET A 96 -16.28 -34.73 7.05
N PHE A 97 -16.72 -35.98 7.01
CA PHE A 97 -15.96 -37.11 7.52
C PHE A 97 -14.72 -37.39 6.64
N ASP A 98 -14.83 -37.29 5.31
CA ASP A 98 -13.68 -37.36 4.41
C ASP A 98 -12.72 -36.17 4.60
N VAL A 99 -13.22 -34.95 4.76
CA VAL A 99 -12.40 -33.76 5.08
C VAL A 99 -11.72 -33.89 6.44
N ALA A 100 -12.42 -34.34 7.48
CA ALA A 100 -11.85 -34.50 8.82
C ALA A 100 -10.83 -35.65 8.88
N LYS A 101 -11.06 -36.74 8.14
CA LYS A 101 -10.10 -37.83 7.95
C LYS A 101 -8.84 -37.35 7.24
N THR A 102 -9.02 -36.50 6.23
CA THR A 102 -7.96 -35.86 5.44
C THR A 102 -7.12 -34.90 6.31
N CYS A 103 -7.76 -34.01 7.07
CA CYS A 103 -7.10 -33.11 8.01
C CYS A 103 -6.41 -33.84 9.19
N ALA A 104 -6.99 -34.92 9.71
CA ALA A 104 -6.43 -35.71 10.79
C ALA A 104 -5.14 -36.46 10.38
N SER A 105 -5.07 -36.99 9.15
CA SER A 105 -3.84 -37.61 8.62
C SER A 105 -2.69 -36.61 8.46
N PHE A 106 -3.00 -35.34 8.18
CA PHE A 106 -2.02 -34.29 7.98
C PHE A 106 -1.41 -33.77 9.30
N ILE A 107 -2.26 -33.51 10.30
CA ILE A 107 -1.84 -33.04 11.64
C ILE A 107 -1.00 -34.12 12.37
N GLY A 108 -1.30 -35.41 12.12
CA GLY A 108 -0.47 -36.51 12.61
C GLY A 108 0.93 -36.51 11.99
N TYR A 109 1.06 -36.21 10.71
CA TYR A 109 2.35 -36.26 10.01
C TYR A 109 3.31 -35.12 10.44
N GLU A 110 2.82 -33.89 10.59
CA GLU A 110 3.65 -32.74 10.97
C GLU A 110 4.18 -32.86 12.42
N LYS A 111 3.39 -33.48 13.32
CA LYS A 111 3.78 -33.69 14.74
C LYS A 111 4.57 -34.97 14.99
N PHE A 112 4.37 -36.03 14.21
CA PHE A 112 4.95 -37.36 14.48
C PHE A 112 5.90 -37.87 13.37
N GLY A 113 6.00 -37.17 12.24
CA GLY A 113 6.89 -37.51 11.12
C GLY A 113 8.37 -37.68 11.50
N PRO A 114 8.96 -36.88 12.43
CA PRO A 114 10.35 -37.08 12.85
C PRO A 114 10.59 -38.37 13.65
N GLN A 115 9.53 -38.98 14.21
CA GLN A 115 9.63 -40.18 15.06
C GLN A 115 9.32 -41.48 14.30
N LEU A 116 8.76 -41.38 13.08
CA LEU A 116 8.46 -42.54 12.24
C LEU A 116 9.57 -42.69 11.20
N SER A 117 10.35 -43.77 11.31
CA SER A 117 11.45 -44.13 10.42
C SER A 117 10.98 -44.63 9.04
N TYR A 118 10.05 -43.92 8.39
CA TYR A 118 9.70 -44.20 7.01
C TYR A 118 10.78 -43.64 6.07
N SER A 119 11.01 -44.31 4.94
CA SER A 119 11.86 -43.76 3.88
C SER A 119 11.21 -42.50 3.29
N LEU A 120 12.02 -41.49 2.97
CA LEU A 120 11.61 -40.23 2.34
C LEU A 120 10.70 -40.47 1.11
N GLU A 121 11.02 -41.51 0.33
CA GLU A 121 10.29 -41.94 -0.86
C GLU A 121 8.85 -42.39 -0.55
N ARG A 122 8.63 -43.11 0.57
CA ARG A 122 7.29 -43.56 0.96
C ARG A 122 6.42 -42.39 1.43
N THR A 123 7.03 -41.41 2.11
CA THR A 123 6.35 -40.16 2.46
C THR A 123 5.91 -39.41 1.22
N GLU A 124 6.81 -39.22 0.25
CA GLU A 124 6.53 -38.44 -0.96
C GLU A 124 5.42 -39.08 -1.80
N MET A 125 5.42 -40.41 -1.92
CA MET A 125 4.36 -41.17 -2.57
C MET A 125 3.01 -40.99 -1.86
N LEU A 126 2.97 -41.09 -0.53
CA LEU A 126 1.74 -40.92 0.25
C LEU A 126 1.20 -39.48 0.16
N MET A 127 2.08 -38.47 0.19
CA MET A 127 1.72 -37.06 0.03
C MET A 127 1.16 -36.80 -1.38
N THR A 128 1.74 -37.39 -2.41
CA THR A 128 1.26 -37.25 -3.80
C THR A 128 -0.14 -37.84 -3.97
N GLU A 129 -0.36 -39.08 -3.52
CA GLU A 129 -1.67 -39.74 -3.58
C GLU A 129 -2.72 -38.98 -2.76
N TYR A 130 -2.31 -38.43 -1.62
CA TYR A 130 -3.18 -37.60 -0.77
C TYR A 130 -3.59 -36.30 -1.46
N PHE A 131 -2.65 -35.54 -2.02
CA PHE A 131 -2.97 -34.30 -2.73
C PHE A 131 -3.82 -34.56 -3.95
N LYS A 132 -3.55 -35.63 -4.69
CA LYS A 132 -4.41 -36.06 -5.81
C LYS A 132 -5.86 -36.27 -5.38
N ARG A 133 -6.11 -36.91 -4.23
CA ARG A 133 -7.48 -37.07 -3.69
C ARG A 133 -8.13 -35.75 -3.30
N ILE A 134 -7.37 -34.81 -2.73
CA ILE A 134 -7.86 -33.46 -2.46
C ILE A 134 -8.26 -32.77 -3.77
N MET A 135 -7.41 -32.84 -4.79
CA MET A 135 -7.65 -32.26 -6.11
C MET A 135 -8.92 -32.82 -6.76
N ASP A 136 -9.06 -34.15 -6.76
CA ASP A 136 -10.22 -34.85 -7.32
C ASP A 136 -11.52 -34.48 -6.59
N SER A 137 -11.43 -34.14 -5.29
CA SER A 137 -12.58 -33.80 -4.43
C SER A 137 -12.78 -32.29 -4.22
N TRP A 138 -11.93 -31.44 -4.81
CA TRP A 138 -11.80 -30.04 -4.40
C TRP A 138 -13.08 -29.23 -4.60
N SER A 139 -13.76 -29.42 -5.73
CA SER A 139 -15.04 -28.77 -6.03
C SER A 139 -16.12 -29.14 -5.00
N GLY A 140 -16.15 -30.40 -4.57
CA GLY A 140 -17.03 -30.90 -3.52
C GLY A 140 -16.73 -30.24 -2.18
N ILE A 141 -15.45 -30.19 -1.79
CA ILE A 141 -14.98 -29.55 -0.55
C ILE A 141 -15.39 -28.07 -0.55
N LEU A 142 -15.12 -27.32 -1.63
CA LEU A 142 -15.47 -25.91 -1.73
C LEU A 142 -16.99 -25.68 -1.68
N SER A 143 -17.78 -26.54 -2.32
CA SER A 143 -19.25 -26.45 -2.27
C SER A 143 -19.77 -26.55 -0.83
N TRP A 144 -19.19 -27.42 -0.01
CA TRP A 144 -19.50 -27.52 1.41
C TRP A 144 -19.11 -26.28 2.19
N LEU A 145 -17.88 -25.79 1.99
CA LEU A 145 -17.39 -24.59 2.66
C LEU A 145 -18.25 -23.36 2.32
N VAL A 146 -18.66 -23.22 1.07
CA VAL A 146 -19.60 -22.17 0.64
C VAL A 146 -20.96 -22.35 1.31
N THR A 147 -21.47 -23.57 1.38
CA THR A 147 -22.75 -23.87 2.05
C THR A 147 -22.71 -23.47 3.53
N PHE A 148 -21.61 -23.75 4.23
CA PHE A 148 -21.42 -23.32 5.61
C PHE A 148 -21.38 -21.80 5.75
N ALA A 149 -20.63 -21.10 4.89
CA ALA A 149 -20.58 -19.63 4.91
C ALA A 149 -21.96 -19.00 4.66
N VAL A 150 -22.71 -19.53 3.71
CA VAL A 150 -24.05 -19.04 3.34
C VAL A 150 -25.07 -19.30 4.45
N ARG A 151 -24.99 -20.44 5.14
CA ARG A 151 -25.89 -20.82 6.23
C ARG A 151 -25.49 -20.30 7.61
N ALA A 152 -24.24 -19.83 7.77
CA ALA A 152 -23.73 -19.31 9.02
C ALA A 152 -24.69 -18.30 9.70
N PRO A 153 -25.32 -17.32 9.01
CA PRO A 153 -26.24 -16.37 9.64
C PRO A 153 -27.46 -17.01 10.32
N THR A 154 -27.84 -18.23 9.93
CA THR A 154 -28.99 -18.96 10.50
C THR A 154 -28.60 -19.89 11.65
N ALA A 155 -27.30 -20.07 11.91
CA ALA A 155 -26.81 -20.89 13.00
C ALA A 155 -26.96 -20.19 14.35
N THR A 156 -26.94 -20.96 15.44
CA THR A 156 -26.94 -20.42 16.82
C THR A 156 -25.70 -19.57 17.08
N TYR A 157 -24.56 -19.91 16.46
CA TYR A 157 -23.28 -19.21 16.62
C TYR A 157 -22.64 -18.85 15.27
N PRO A 158 -23.22 -17.92 14.48
CA PRO A 158 -22.80 -17.67 13.10
C PRO A 158 -21.31 -17.41 12.91
N SER A 159 -20.71 -16.63 13.82
CA SER A 159 -19.27 -16.34 13.78
C SER A 159 -18.42 -17.61 13.90
N ARG A 160 -18.74 -18.54 14.80
CA ARG A 160 -17.98 -19.79 14.97
C ARG A 160 -18.05 -20.70 13.76
N VAL A 161 -19.22 -20.81 13.14
CA VAL A 161 -19.43 -21.62 11.93
C VAL A 161 -18.60 -21.07 10.79
N TYR A 162 -18.66 -19.76 10.62
CA TYR A 162 -17.90 -19.03 9.63
C TYR A 162 -16.39 -19.17 9.89
N SER A 163 -15.92 -18.95 11.14
CA SER A 163 -14.52 -19.13 11.55
C SER A 163 -14.01 -20.54 11.28
N ALA A 164 -14.80 -21.56 11.61
CA ALA A 164 -14.40 -22.96 11.47
C ALA A 164 -14.27 -23.37 10.00
N ALA A 165 -15.23 -22.98 9.17
CA ALA A 165 -15.20 -23.28 7.75
C ALA A 165 -14.06 -22.52 7.04
N LEU A 166 -13.83 -21.26 7.41
CA LEU A 166 -12.68 -20.51 6.90
C LEU A 166 -11.33 -21.07 7.38
N ALA A 167 -11.24 -21.49 8.64
CA ALA A 167 -10.05 -22.15 9.18
C ALA A 167 -9.78 -23.46 8.44
N CYS A 168 -10.81 -24.24 8.13
CA CYS A 168 -10.67 -25.45 7.32
C CYS A 168 -10.10 -25.15 5.93
N LEU A 169 -10.61 -24.12 5.24
CA LEU A 169 -10.04 -23.67 3.95
C LEU A 169 -8.57 -23.29 4.09
N HIS A 170 -8.25 -22.48 5.11
CA HIS A 170 -6.89 -22.07 5.40
C HIS A 170 -5.97 -23.26 5.69
N ASP A 171 -6.40 -24.22 6.51
CA ASP A 171 -5.59 -25.34 6.96
C ASP A 171 -5.33 -26.32 5.81
N ILE A 172 -6.30 -26.52 4.90
CA ILE A 172 -6.09 -27.32 3.69
C ILE A 172 -5.07 -26.66 2.78
N LEU A 173 -5.22 -25.37 2.48
CA LEU A 173 -4.29 -24.64 1.61
C LEU A 173 -2.90 -24.47 2.24
N GLY A 174 -2.86 -24.21 3.55
CA GLY A 174 -1.64 -24.02 4.33
C GLY A 174 -0.85 -25.31 4.56
N GLY A 175 -1.53 -26.47 4.59
CA GLY A 175 -0.88 -27.77 4.74
C GLY A 175 -0.11 -28.23 3.50
N ILE A 176 -0.46 -27.76 2.31
CA ILE A 176 0.33 -28.06 1.11
C ILE A 176 1.62 -27.23 1.18
N PRO A 177 2.85 -27.75 0.98
CA PRO A 177 4.06 -26.92 1.06
C PRO A 177 4.04 -25.71 0.11
N ALA A 178 4.67 -24.59 0.49
CA ALA A 178 4.61 -23.34 -0.27
C ALA A 178 5.25 -23.40 -1.67
N ASN A 179 6.21 -24.30 -1.85
CA ASN A 179 6.92 -24.55 -3.10
C ASN A 179 6.30 -25.69 -3.93
N ASN A 180 5.10 -26.13 -3.60
CA ASN A 180 4.45 -27.27 -4.23
C ASN A 180 3.41 -26.80 -5.26
N ASP A 181 3.51 -27.33 -6.49
CA ASP A 181 2.65 -26.99 -7.62
C ASP A 181 1.15 -27.22 -7.34
N TRP A 182 0.80 -28.21 -6.50
CA TRP A 182 -0.60 -28.47 -6.10
C TRP A 182 -1.22 -27.28 -5.37
N ARG A 183 -0.45 -26.55 -4.57
CA ARG A 183 -0.95 -25.35 -3.87
C ARG A 183 -1.30 -24.27 -4.88
N THR A 184 -0.40 -24.03 -5.83
CA THR A 184 -0.62 -23.06 -6.92
C THR A 184 -1.82 -23.46 -7.76
N GLU A 185 -1.92 -24.73 -8.18
CA GLU A 185 -3.04 -25.22 -8.98
C GLU A 185 -4.38 -25.05 -8.24
N LEU A 186 -4.44 -25.36 -6.94
CA LEU A 186 -5.65 -25.14 -6.15
C LEU A 186 -6.01 -23.65 -6.04
N LEU A 187 -5.04 -22.77 -5.82
CA LEU A 187 -5.28 -21.34 -5.72
C LEU A 187 -5.68 -20.72 -7.07
N GLU A 188 -5.19 -21.24 -8.20
CA GLU A 188 -5.55 -20.77 -9.54
C GLU A 188 -6.98 -21.15 -9.95
N LYS A 189 -7.56 -22.21 -9.36
CA LYS A 189 -8.93 -22.62 -9.64
C LYS A 189 -9.93 -21.48 -9.30
N PRO A 190 -10.77 -21.04 -10.27
CA PRO A 190 -11.75 -19.98 -10.03
C PRO A 190 -12.69 -20.24 -8.85
N GLU A 191 -13.01 -21.51 -8.59
CA GLU A 191 -13.86 -21.94 -7.49
C GLU A 191 -13.24 -21.62 -6.12
N THR A 192 -11.92 -21.70 -5.99
CA THR A 192 -11.20 -21.37 -4.75
C THR A 192 -11.30 -19.88 -4.47
N MET A 193 -11.08 -19.06 -5.50
CA MET A 193 -11.22 -17.61 -5.40
C MET A 193 -12.67 -17.20 -5.10
N ASP A 194 -13.64 -17.83 -5.77
CA ASP A 194 -15.06 -17.58 -5.54
C ASP A 194 -15.48 -17.94 -4.12
N CYS A 195 -15.02 -19.09 -3.62
CA CYS A 195 -15.22 -19.49 -2.23
C CYS A 195 -14.67 -18.39 -1.30
N PHE A 196 -13.42 -17.98 -1.47
CA PHE A 196 -12.82 -16.91 -0.68
C PHE A 196 -13.57 -15.57 -0.79
N PHE A 197 -14.04 -15.20 -1.99
CA PHE A 197 -14.86 -14.00 -2.20
C PHE A 197 -16.21 -14.07 -1.50
N ILE A 198 -16.83 -15.25 -1.44
CA ILE A 198 -18.05 -15.45 -0.67
C ILE A 198 -17.77 -15.19 0.81
N TYR A 199 -16.66 -15.71 1.35
CA TYR A 199 -16.23 -15.39 2.71
C TYR A 199 -16.12 -13.87 2.90
N LEU A 200 -15.30 -13.17 2.11
CA LEU A 200 -15.17 -11.70 2.20
C LEU A 200 -16.52 -10.97 2.16
N ARG A 201 -17.45 -11.38 1.28
CA ARG A 201 -18.79 -10.75 1.22
C ARG A 201 -19.63 -10.97 2.47
N TYR A 202 -19.64 -12.18 3.01
CA TYR A 202 -20.43 -12.51 4.20
C TYR A 202 -19.84 -11.88 5.45
N TYR A 203 -18.51 -11.77 5.53
CA TYR A 203 -17.82 -11.03 6.58
C TYR A 203 -18.37 -9.60 6.72
N GLU A 204 -18.39 -8.84 5.62
CA GLU A 204 -18.89 -7.47 5.63
C GLU A 204 -20.38 -7.40 6.03
N LYS A 205 -21.21 -8.30 5.50
CA LYS A 205 -22.64 -8.34 5.83
C LYS A 205 -22.87 -8.58 7.32
N LEU A 206 -22.16 -9.54 7.91
CA LEU A 206 -22.25 -9.87 9.32
C LEU A 206 -21.71 -8.72 10.18
N GLN A 207 -20.59 -8.10 9.81
CA GLN A 207 -20.04 -6.96 10.54
C GLN A 207 -21.00 -5.76 10.56
N ARG A 208 -21.63 -5.43 9.42
CA ARG A 208 -22.58 -4.31 9.31
C ARG A 208 -23.85 -4.48 10.14
N SER A 209 -24.26 -5.72 10.43
CA SER A 209 -25.39 -5.95 11.32
C SER A 209 -25.10 -5.52 12.76
N GLY A 210 -23.83 -5.38 13.14
CA GLY A 210 -23.42 -5.11 14.53
C GLY A 210 -23.63 -6.30 15.49
N GLU A 211 -24.37 -7.32 15.06
CA GLU A 211 -24.72 -8.50 15.87
C GLU A 211 -23.57 -9.50 15.98
N TYR A 212 -22.56 -9.40 15.11
CA TYR A 212 -21.48 -10.37 15.03
C TYR A 212 -20.11 -9.73 15.27
N ARG A 213 -19.39 -10.25 16.27
CA ARG A 213 -17.97 -10.01 16.45
C ARG A 213 -17.21 -11.25 15.99
N PHE A 214 -16.41 -11.09 14.94
CA PHE A 214 -15.48 -12.12 14.52
C PHE A 214 -14.30 -12.20 15.49
N ASP A 215 -13.82 -13.42 15.70
CA ASP A 215 -12.63 -13.66 16.54
C ASP A 215 -11.34 -13.34 15.76
N SER A 216 -10.24 -13.15 16.50
CA SER A 216 -8.91 -12.90 15.91
C SER A 216 -8.50 -13.98 14.92
N ARG A 217 -8.96 -15.24 15.13
CA ARG A 217 -8.70 -16.38 14.26
C ARG A 217 -9.31 -16.22 12.87
N THR A 218 -10.54 -15.77 12.75
CA THR A 218 -11.21 -15.54 11.46
C THR A 218 -10.39 -14.62 10.58
N HIS A 219 -10.01 -13.49 11.16
CA HIS A 219 -9.23 -12.47 10.51
C HIS A 219 -7.84 -12.97 10.11
N GLU A 220 -7.20 -13.78 10.96
CA GLU A 220 -5.91 -14.41 10.69
C GLU A 220 -6.01 -15.39 9.51
N CYS A 221 -7.08 -16.20 9.43
CA CYS A 221 -7.33 -17.08 8.30
C CYS A 221 -7.58 -16.30 7.00
N LEU A 222 -8.39 -15.23 7.04
CA LEU A 222 -8.60 -14.34 5.88
C LEU A 222 -7.27 -13.74 5.40
N ARG A 223 -6.44 -13.28 6.34
CA ARG A 223 -5.12 -12.71 6.06
C ARG A 223 -4.20 -13.73 5.40
N LYS A 224 -4.07 -14.93 5.98
CA LYS A 224 -3.17 -15.98 5.46
C LYS A 224 -3.63 -16.48 4.08
N ILE A 225 -4.94 -16.61 3.85
CA ILE A 225 -5.45 -16.95 2.51
C ILE A 225 -5.11 -15.84 1.51
N LEU A 226 -5.27 -14.57 1.90
CA LEU A 226 -4.85 -13.44 1.05
C LEU A 226 -3.34 -13.45 0.78
N GLU A 227 -2.51 -13.80 1.78
CA GLU A 227 -1.07 -13.95 1.61
C GLU A 227 -0.72 -14.98 0.55
N PHE A 228 -1.48 -16.08 0.45
CA PHE A 228 -1.26 -17.07 -0.60
C PHE A 228 -1.39 -16.50 -2.01
N TYR A 229 -2.24 -15.49 -2.23
CA TYR A 229 -2.36 -14.83 -3.54
C TYR A 229 -1.34 -13.70 -3.76
N VAL A 230 -0.87 -13.09 -2.67
CA VAL A 230 -0.06 -11.86 -2.74
C VAL A 230 1.45 -12.14 -2.64
N HIS A 231 1.85 -13.19 -1.92
CA HIS A 231 3.25 -13.53 -1.67
C HIS A 231 3.77 -14.75 -2.44
N SER A 232 2.89 -15.56 -3.05
CA SER A 232 3.34 -16.76 -3.77
C SER A 232 3.98 -16.38 -5.11
N PRO A 233 5.24 -16.75 -5.38
CA PRO A 233 5.76 -16.81 -6.74
C PRO A 233 5.17 -18.04 -7.45
N PRO A 234 4.86 -17.98 -8.76
CA PRO A 234 5.02 -16.85 -9.68
C PRO A 234 3.93 -15.77 -9.56
N HIS A 235 4.18 -14.58 -10.13
CA HIS A 235 3.25 -13.43 -10.15
C HIS A 235 1.85 -13.70 -10.77
N ASP A 236 1.63 -14.92 -11.28
CA ASP A 236 0.41 -15.33 -11.98
C ASP A 236 -0.78 -15.48 -11.03
N LEU A 237 -0.57 -15.92 -9.79
CA LEU A 237 -1.66 -16.07 -8.80
C LEU A 237 -2.36 -14.75 -8.49
N TYR A 238 -1.59 -13.67 -8.34
CA TYR A 238 -2.15 -12.33 -8.16
C TYR A 238 -2.94 -11.89 -9.41
N THR A 239 -2.38 -12.12 -10.59
CA THR A 239 -3.02 -11.73 -11.86
C THR A 239 -4.35 -12.46 -12.03
N SER A 240 -4.40 -13.75 -11.72
CA SER A 240 -5.61 -14.56 -11.72
C SER A 240 -6.61 -14.08 -10.67
N PHE A 241 -6.14 -13.74 -9.46
CA PHE A 241 -6.96 -13.17 -8.38
C PHE A 241 -7.63 -11.85 -8.80
N ILE A 242 -6.88 -10.90 -9.36
CA ILE A 242 -7.44 -9.63 -9.84
C ILE A 242 -8.35 -9.83 -11.04
N THR A 243 -7.95 -10.66 -12.00
CA THR A 243 -8.78 -10.98 -13.16
C THR A 243 -10.12 -11.56 -12.71
N ARG A 244 -10.11 -12.44 -11.69
CA ARG A 244 -11.33 -12.96 -11.09
C ARG A 244 -12.15 -11.88 -10.39
N ILE A 245 -11.55 -11.02 -9.56
CA ILE A 245 -12.23 -9.86 -8.95
C ILE A 245 -12.88 -8.98 -10.02
N LEU A 246 -12.21 -8.74 -11.15
CA LEU A 246 -12.73 -7.91 -12.23
C LEU A 246 -13.86 -8.60 -13.02
N SER A 247 -13.87 -9.94 -13.04
CA SER A 247 -14.88 -10.75 -13.73
C SER A 247 -16.21 -10.88 -13.00
N VAL A 248 -16.25 -10.72 -11.67
CA VAL A 248 -17.51 -10.81 -10.92
C VAL A 248 -18.38 -9.56 -11.13
N SER A 249 -19.68 -9.69 -10.84
CA SER A 249 -20.63 -8.58 -10.99
C SER A 249 -20.17 -7.31 -10.26
N LYS A 250 -20.51 -6.13 -10.78
CA LYS A 250 -20.15 -4.85 -10.14
C LYS A 250 -20.56 -4.80 -8.65
N ALA A 251 -21.76 -5.26 -8.31
CA ALA A 251 -22.23 -5.27 -6.92
C ALA A 251 -21.40 -6.23 -6.04
N THR A 252 -21.17 -7.45 -6.51
CA THR A 252 -20.32 -8.45 -5.83
C THR A 252 -18.92 -7.90 -5.58
N ARG A 253 -18.33 -7.30 -6.62
CA ARG A 253 -16.99 -6.71 -6.60
C ARG A 253 -16.88 -5.58 -5.58
N GLU A 254 -17.87 -4.69 -5.53
CA GLU A 254 -17.90 -3.58 -4.58
C GLU A 254 -17.96 -4.06 -3.13
N THR A 255 -18.70 -5.13 -2.83
CA THR A 255 -18.74 -5.77 -1.49
C THR A 255 -17.40 -6.44 -1.14
N ILE A 256 -16.78 -7.17 -2.07
CA ILE A 256 -15.46 -7.78 -1.84
C ILE A 256 -14.43 -6.70 -1.51
N LEU A 257 -14.38 -5.63 -2.30
CA LEU A 257 -13.46 -4.51 -2.08
C LEU A 257 -13.73 -3.81 -0.75
N SER A 258 -14.99 -3.54 -0.43
CA SER A 258 -15.33 -2.93 0.86
C SER A 258 -14.96 -3.83 2.03
N SER A 259 -15.10 -5.16 1.92
CA SER A 259 -14.62 -6.09 2.94
C SER A 259 -13.10 -6.11 3.08
N LEU A 260 -12.34 -6.07 1.98
CA LEU A 260 -10.87 -6.01 2.04
C LEU A 260 -10.42 -4.73 2.73
N VAL A 261 -11.08 -3.61 2.42
CA VAL A 261 -10.82 -2.30 3.03
C VAL A 261 -11.15 -2.31 4.53
N SER A 262 -12.35 -2.77 4.90
CA SER A 262 -12.81 -2.79 6.30
C SER A 262 -12.03 -3.75 7.17
N HIS A 263 -11.69 -4.93 6.64
CA HIS A 263 -10.91 -5.96 7.34
C HIS A 263 -9.45 -5.51 7.52
N GLY A 264 -8.86 -4.92 6.48
CA GLY A 264 -7.48 -4.47 6.54
C GLY A 264 -7.29 -3.34 7.53
N VAL A 265 -8.06 -2.26 7.40
CA VAL A 265 -7.79 -1.01 8.11
C VAL A 265 -8.60 -0.91 9.39
N GLY A 266 -9.92 -1.11 9.30
CA GLY A 266 -10.79 -1.05 10.49
C GLY A 266 -10.43 -2.12 11.53
N GLY A 267 -9.91 -3.26 11.09
CA GLY A 267 -9.41 -4.31 11.98
C GLY A 267 -8.16 -3.91 12.78
N VAL A 268 -7.35 -2.97 12.30
CA VAL A 268 -6.12 -2.54 12.99
C VAL A 268 -6.44 -1.68 14.21
N GLU A 269 -7.33 -0.69 14.05
CA GLU A 269 -7.73 0.21 15.15
C GLU A 269 -8.38 -0.58 16.31
N ASP A 270 -9.30 -1.47 15.97
CA ASP A 270 -10.03 -2.29 16.94
C ASP A 270 -9.14 -3.27 17.72
N ARG A 271 -8.05 -3.75 17.10
CA ARG A 271 -7.08 -4.65 17.73
C ARG A 271 -6.14 -3.91 18.65
N PHE A 272 -5.64 -2.76 18.20
CA PHE A 272 -4.77 -1.92 19.03
C PHE A 272 -5.46 -1.47 20.31
N ALA A 273 -6.75 -1.15 20.25
CA ALA A 273 -7.52 -0.79 21.44
C ALA A 273 -7.62 -1.94 22.47
N LYS A 274 -7.43 -3.20 22.04
CA LYS A 274 -7.68 -4.39 22.87
C LYS A 274 -6.42 -5.08 23.36
N ASN A 275 -5.35 -5.15 22.56
CA ASN A 275 -4.11 -5.81 22.99
C ASN A 275 -2.86 -5.34 22.24
N LEU A 276 -1.92 -4.71 22.96
CA LEU A 276 -0.59 -4.34 22.45
C LEU A 276 0.29 -5.56 22.11
N GLU A 277 0.01 -6.73 22.67
CA GLU A 277 0.75 -7.96 22.38
C GLU A 277 0.50 -8.49 20.96
N ASP A 278 -0.55 -8.04 20.27
CA ASP A 278 -0.89 -8.47 18.90
C ASP A 278 -0.10 -7.71 17.81
N PHE A 279 0.93 -6.95 18.18
CA PHE A 279 1.75 -6.16 17.26
C PHE A 279 2.31 -6.97 16.08
N ASN A 280 2.67 -8.22 16.34
CA ASN A 280 3.15 -9.14 15.30
C ASN A 280 2.06 -9.44 14.26
N SER A 281 0.85 -9.78 14.67
CA SER A 281 -0.24 -10.06 13.72
C SER A 281 -0.57 -8.83 12.88
N MET A 282 -0.61 -7.64 13.51
CA MET A 282 -0.89 -6.38 12.82
C MET A 282 0.17 -6.03 11.78
N GLY A 283 1.45 -6.22 12.10
CA GLY A 283 2.51 -6.01 11.12
C GLY A 283 2.40 -6.93 9.91
N ASN A 284 1.96 -8.18 10.10
CA ASN A 284 1.80 -9.15 9.00
C ASN A 284 0.61 -8.73 8.14
N LEU A 285 -0.49 -8.33 8.80
CA LEU A 285 -1.68 -7.83 8.15
C LEU A 285 -1.34 -6.64 7.26
N LEU A 286 -0.74 -5.60 7.82
CA LEU A 286 -0.35 -4.41 7.07
C LEU A 286 0.60 -4.74 5.91
N SER A 287 1.62 -5.58 6.14
CA SER A 287 2.55 -6.00 5.09
C SER A 287 1.81 -6.70 3.93
N THR A 288 0.87 -7.60 4.24
CA THR A 288 0.01 -8.25 3.24
C THR A 288 -0.80 -7.23 2.45
N TYR A 289 -1.41 -6.25 3.12
CA TYR A 289 -2.22 -5.22 2.46
C TYR A 289 -1.37 -4.22 1.67
N ALA A 290 -0.15 -3.90 2.11
CA ALA A 290 0.79 -3.12 1.31
C ALA A 290 1.18 -3.85 0.03
N MET A 291 1.46 -5.15 0.11
CA MET A 291 1.73 -5.95 -1.08
C MET A 291 0.53 -6.01 -2.02
N LEU A 292 -0.69 -6.21 -1.49
CA LEU A 292 -1.92 -6.09 -2.29
C LEU A 292 -2.02 -4.71 -2.96
N ALA A 293 -1.76 -3.64 -2.22
CA ALA A 293 -1.82 -2.27 -2.72
C ALA A 293 -0.77 -2.01 -3.82
N ILE A 294 0.48 -2.47 -3.65
CA ILE A 294 1.55 -2.38 -4.64
C ILE A 294 1.12 -3.04 -5.94
N LEU A 295 0.53 -4.23 -5.85
CA LEU A 295 0.10 -4.97 -7.01
C LEU A 295 -1.11 -4.27 -7.68
N VAL A 296 -2.08 -3.78 -6.90
CA VAL A 296 -3.26 -3.05 -7.40
C VAL A 296 -2.86 -1.76 -8.13
N ILE A 297 -1.82 -1.07 -7.68
CA ILE A 297 -1.29 0.14 -8.30
C ILE A 297 -0.81 -0.11 -9.75
N LYS A 298 -0.38 -1.33 -10.07
CA LYS A 298 0.08 -1.72 -11.41
C LYS A 298 -1.06 -1.95 -12.40
N ASP A 299 -2.28 -2.23 -11.93
CA ASP A 299 -3.45 -2.43 -12.78
C ASP A 299 -4.36 -1.18 -12.75
N PRO A 300 -4.50 -0.41 -13.85
CA PRO A 300 -5.28 0.83 -13.85
C PRO A 300 -6.76 0.65 -13.50
N ARG A 301 -7.36 -0.52 -13.82
CA ARG A 301 -8.78 -0.80 -13.55
C ARG A 301 -8.98 -1.10 -12.08
N ALA A 302 -8.15 -1.98 -11.51
CA ALA A 302 -8.16 -2.28 -10.08
C ALA A 302 -7.83 -1.01 -9.27
N PHE A 303 -6.82 -0.25 -9.69
CA PHE A 303 -6.43 1.01 -9.06
C PHE A 303 -7.62 1.96 -8.90
N ALA A 304 -8.32 2.26 -9.98
CA ALA A 304 -9.45 3.20 -9.96
C ALA A 304 -10.55 2.76 -8.98
N MET A 305 -10.73 1.45 -8.81
CA MET A 305 -11.71 0.87 -7.90
C MET A 305 -11.30 0.97 -6.44
N PHE A 306 -10.09 0.53 -6.09
CA PHE A 306 -9.56 0.63 -4.73
C PHE A 306 -9.40 2.09 -4.29
N TYR A 307 -9.00 2.98 -5.21
CA TYR A 307 -8.91 4.41 -4.96
C TYR A 307 -10.27 5.02 -4.59
N ARG A 308 -11.34 4.72 -5.34
CA ARG A 308 -12.72 5.18 -5.02
C ARG A 308 -13.20 4.71 -3.66
N LYS A 309 -12.74 3.55 -3.20
CA LYS A 309 -13.05 2.99 -1.88
C LYS A 309 -12.16 3.53 -0.75
N ARG A 310 -11.32 4.53 -1.02
CA ARG A 310 -10.36 5.09 -0.06
C ARG A 310 -9.40 4.04 0.51
N PHE A 311 -9.17 2.93 -0.18
CA PHE A 311 -8.32 1.85 0.32
C PHE A 311 -6.92 2.34 0.70
N PHE A 312 -6.27 3.08 -0.21
CA PHE A 312 -4.92 3.61 0.03
C PHE A 312 -4.88 4.60 1.19
N SER A 313 -5.91 5.44 1.33
CA SER A 313 -6.06 6.45 2.41
C SER A 313 -6.09 5.75 3.76
N GLN A 314 -7.00 4.80 3.86
CA GLN A 314 -7.21 3.98 5.03
C GLN A 314 -5.97 3.13 5.35
N LEU A 315 -5.32 2.55 4.35
CA LEU A 315 -4.12 1.75 4.55
C LEU A 315 -2.97 2.59 5.12
N VAL A 316 -2.69 3.76 4.55
CA VAL A 316 -1.67 4.66 5.09
C VAL A 316 -2.03 5.11 6.51
N GLU A 317 -3.30 5.42 6.78
CA GLU A 317 -3.76 5.81 8.11
C GLU A 317 -3.57 4.69 9.15
N ALA A 318 -3.90 3.44 8.82
CA ALA A 318 -3.62 2.29 9.70
C ALA A 318 -2.11 2.07 9.91
N TYR A 319 -1.29 2.24 8.87
CA TYR A 319 0.16 2.25 9.02
C TYR A 319 0.60 3.33 10.00
N PHE A 320 0.04 4.54 9.89
CA PHE A 320 0.39 5.65 10.76
C PHE A 320 0.06 5.37 12.22
N ILE A 321 -1.17 4.94 12.49
CA ILE A 321 -1.64 4.58 13.83
C ILE A 321 -0.75 3.49 14.43
N THR A 322 -0.48 2.45 13.65
CA THR A 322 0.35 1.30 14.06
C THR A 322 1.77 1.72 14.41
N VAL A 323 2.42 2.47 13.52
CA VAL A 323 3.79 2.94 13.72
C VAL A 323 3.87 3.91 14.89
N LYS A 324 2.93 4.84 15.01
CA LYS A 324 2.88 5.80 16.12
C LYS A 324 2.74 5.09 17.46
N GLN A 325 1.83 4.13 17.57
CA GLN A 325 1.63 3.36 18.80
C GLN A 325 2.84 2.47 19.11
N ALA A 326 3.42 1.83 18.10
CA ALA A 326 4.65 1.06 18.25
C ALA A 326 5.82 1.94 18.71
N ALA A 327 5.98 3.13 18.14
CA ALA A 327 7.04 4.06 18.52
C ALA A 327 6.89 4.57 19.96
N ILE A 328 5.66 4.88 20.39
CA ILE A 328 5.37 5.23 21.80
C ILE A 328 5.76 4.06 22.70
N PHE A 329 5.39 2.84 22.33
CA PHE A 329 5.66 1.65 23.12
C PHE A 329 7.16 1.33 23.19
N CYS A 330 7.87 1.34 22.05
CA CYS A 330 9.32 1.12 22.00
C CYS A 330 10.10 2.22 22.74
N GLY A 331 9.64 3.47 22.69
CA GLY A 331 10.25 4.60 23.39
C GLY A 331 10.24 4.46 24.91
N LEU A 332 9.30 3.70 25.48
CA LEU A 332 9.27 3.40 26.91
C LEU A 332 10.31 2.34 27.32
N HIS A 333 10.77 1.48 26.39
CA HIS A 333 11.62 0.32 26.69
C HIS A 333 12.68 0.04 25.60
N PRO A 334 13.62 0.97 25.33
CA PRO A 334 14.53 0.89 24.18
C PRO A 334 15.50 -0.32 24.20
N THR A 335 15.82 -0.89 25.37
CA THR A 335 16.88 -1.91 25.48
C THR A 335 16.38 -3.36 25.58
N LYS A 336 15.06 -3.60 25.70
CA LYS A 336 14.55 -4.93 26.06
C LYS A 336 13.82 -5.68 24.96
N ASP A 337 13.68 -5.12 23.75
CA ASP A 337 12.81 -5.76 22.76
C ASP A 337 13.26 -5.63 21.30
N ALA A 338 14.43 -6.20 21.00
CA ALA A 338 14.98 -6.29 19.65
C ALA A 338 13.98 -6.88 18.63
N LEU A 339 13.10 -7.80 19.06
CA LEU A 339 12.06 -8.38 18.22
C LEU A 339 11.03 -7.33 17.79
N ARG A 340 10.55 -6.49 18.72
CA ARG A 340 9.61 -5.40 18.40
C ARG A 340 10.23 -4.35 17.49
N HIS A 341 11.51 -4.01 17.68
CA HIS A 341 12.23 -3.09 16.79
C HIS A 341 12.39 -3.66 15.38
N SER A 342 12.81 -4.92 15.25
CA SER A 342 12.86 -5.63 13.96
C SER A 342 11.50 -5.62 13.25
N ARG A 343 10.43 -5.76 14.03
CA ARG A 343 9.08 -5.75 13.48
C ARG A 343 8.61 -4.37 13.03
N LEU A 344 8.90 -3.33 13.80
CA LEU A 344 8.64 -1.95 13.40
C LEU A 344 9.37 -1.62 12.09
N LEU A 345 10.62 -2.07 11.97
CA LEU A 345 11.41 -1.96 10.74
C LEU A 345 10.74 -2.66 9.55
N GLN A 346 10.23 -3.87 9.73
CA GLN A 346 9.54 -4.60 8.66
C GLN A 346 8.24 -3.90 8.20
N ILE A 347 7.46 -3.38 9.15
CA ILE A 347 6.24 -2.59 8.86
C ILE A 347 6.64 -1.35 8.05
N SER A 348 7.71 -0.68 8.47
CA SER A 348 8.24 0.49 7.78
C SER A 348 8.71 0.17 6.38
N ALA A 349 9.48 -0.90 6.21
CA ALA A 349 9.93 -1.36 4.90
C ALA A 349 8.74 -1.66 3.97
N SER A 350 7.66 -2.25 4.51
CA SER A 350 6.44 -2.51 3.75
C SER A 350 5.73 -1.21 3.34
N LEU A 351 5.63 -0.23 4.24
CA LEU A 351 5.11 1.12 3.92
C LEU A 351 5.98 1.80 2.86
N LEU A 352 7.30 1.71 2.98
CA LEU A 352 8.24 2.28 2.02
C LEU A 352 8.11 1.67 0.63
N ASN A 353 7.96 0.35 0.56
CA ASN A 353 7.71 -0.35 -0.71
C ASN A 353 6.36 0.08 -1.31
N LEU A 354 5.34 0.29 -0.47
CA LEU A 354 4.07 0.83 -0.92
C LEU A 354 4.21 2.25 -1.47
N LEU A 355 4.87 3.16 -0.73
CA LEU A 355 5.14 4.51 -1.20
C LEU A 355 5.89 4.46 -2.52
N ARG A 356 6.96 3.67 -2.61
CA ARG A 356 7.72 3.45 -3.86
C ARG A 356 6.83 3.05 -5.02
N ALA A 357 5.93 2.09 -4.82
CA ALA A 357 4.99 1.70 -5.87
C ALA A 357 4.02 2.82 -6.24
N MET A 358 3.50 3.56 -5.25
CA MET A 358 2.66 4.73 -5.49
C MET A 358 3.36 5.77 -6.36
N ILE A 359 4.67 5.95 -6.20
CA ILE A 359 5.47 6.94 -6.91
C ILE A 359 5.71 6.58 -8.36
N HIS A 360 6.03 5.31 -8.61
CA HIS A 360 6.19 4.80 -9.95
C HIS A 360 4.85 4.54 -10.64
N SER A 361 3.73 4.82 -9.97
CA SER A 361 2.41 4.76 -10.58
C SER A 361 2.19 5.94 -11.53
N PRO A 362 1.47 5.75 -12.65
CA PRO A 362 0.93 6.86 -13.43
C PRO A 362 -0.05 7.74 -12.62
N HIS A 363 -0.47 7.30 -11.43
CA HIS A 363 -1.35 8.02 -10.51
C HIS A 363 -0.62 8.66 -9.32
N SER A 364 0.71 8.76 -9.39
CA SER A 364 1.58 9.10 -8.27
C SER A 364 1.25 10.40 -7.54
N PRO A 365 0.92 11.55 -8.18
CA PRO A 365 0.72 12.78 -7.43
C PRO A 365 -0.43 12.65 -6.42
N LYS A 366 -1.53 11.99 -6.81
CA LYS A 366 -2.70 11.78 -5.94
C LYS A 366 -2.40 10.84 -4.78
N LEU A 367 -1.65 9.77 -5.02
CA LEU A 367 -1.34 8.77 -4.01
C LEU A 367 -0.31 9.28 -3.01
N ILE A 368 0.68 10.03 -3.48
CA ILE A 368 1.68 10.60 -2.59
C ILE A 368 1.01 11.72 -1.75
N LEU A 369 0.15 12.57 -2.34
CA LEU A 369 -0.59 13.59 -1.58
C LEU A 369 -1.42 12.94 -0.47
N LEU A 370 -2.04 11.80 -0.80
CA LEU A 370 -2.78 11.01 0.15
C LEU A 370 -1.88 10.44 1.25
N ALA A 371 -0.74 9.86 0.90
CA ALA A 371 0.19 9.31 1.88
C ALA A 371 0.63 10.36 2.91
N ILE A 372 0.74 11.62 2.47
CA ILE A 372 1.27 12.72 3.27
C ILE A 372 0.20 13.33 4.15
N LYS A 373 -0.98 13.53 3.58
CA LYS A 373 -2.18 13.87 4.35
C LYS A 373 -2.44 12.86 5.48
N HIS A 374 -2.02 11.62 5.29
CA HIS A 374 -2.11 10.54 6.28
C HIS A 374 -0.78 10.26 7.01
N ASN A 375 0.13 11.24 7.08
CA ASN A 375 1.33 11.23 7.92
C ASN A 375 2.33 10.08 7.65
N ALA A 376 2.41 9.56 6.42
CA ALA A 376 3.37 8.50 6.09
C ALA A 376 4.83 8.92 6.33
N ILE A 377 5.18 10.18 6.05
CA ILE A 377 6.53 10.72 6.23
C ILE A 377 6.95 10.71 7.71
N PRO A 378 6.16 11.29 8.64
CA PRO A 378 6.39 11.13 10.07
C PRO A 378 6.63 9.69 10.51
N CYS A 379 5.87 8.73 9.97
CA CYS A 379 6.06 7.33 10.31
C CYS A 379 7.40 6.78 9.89
N VAL A 380 7.80 7.01 8.65
CA VAL A 380 9.11 6.56 8.15
C VAL A 380 10.22 7.12 9.04
N LEU A 381 10.16 8.41 9.35
CA LEU A 381 11.18 9.09 10.16
C LEU A 381 11.19 8.61 11.61
N LEU A 382 10.03 8.40 12.23
CA LEU A 382 9.92 7.83 13.57
C LEU A 382 10.52 6.43 13.62
N CYS A 383 10.26 5.59 12.62
CA CYS A 383 10.81 4.24 12.59
C CYS A 383 12.31 4.24 12.47
N MET A 384 12.87 5.15 11.67
CA MET A 384 14.31 5.30 11.54
C MET A 384 14.99 5.84 12.79
N ALA A 385 14.39 6.84 13.44
CA ALA A 385 14.90 7.38 14.69
C ALA A 385 15.02 6.32 15.80
N ASN A 386 14.25 5.23 15.67
CA ASN A 386 14.20 4.12 16.61
C ASN A 386 14.81 2.81 16.04
N SER A 387 15.37 2.80 14.84
CA SER A 387 16.05 1.61 14.31
C SER A 387 17.49 1.57 14.82
N ASP A 388 17.80 0.64 15.72
CA ASP A 388 19.18 0.39 16.12
C ASP A 388 19.99 -0.18 14.93
N MET A 389 21.17 0.39 14.72
CA MET A 389 22.03 0.19 13.53
C MET A 389 22.49 -1.26 13.29
N VAL A 390 22.41 -2.14 14.28
CA VAL A 390 23.22 -3.37 14.31
C VAL A 390 22.54 -4.55 13.59
N ALA A 391 21.25 -4.48 13.27
CA ALA A 391 20.49 -5.66 12.83
C ALA A 391 19.73 -5.50 11.49
N THR A 392 19.78 -4.35 10.82
CA THR A 392 19.09 -4.18 9.53
C THR A 392 19.87 -4.82 8.40
N ASP A 393 19.22 -5.72 7.65
CA ASP A 393 19.77 -6.21 6.40
C ASP A 393 20.02 -5.08 5.38
N ASP A 394 20.97 -5.30 4.47
CA ASP A 394 21.37 -4.35 3.42
C ASP A 394 20.20 -3.99 2.48
N SER A 395 19.22 -4.88 2.33
CA SER A 395 18.00 -4.64 1.53
C SER A 395 17.10 -3.55 2.14
N THR A 396 16.94 -3.58 3.46
CA THR A 396 16.17 -2.61 4.22
C THR A 396 16.85 -1.25 4.15
N LEU A 397 18.17 -1.19 4.35
CA LEU A 397 18.95 0.04 4.21
C LEU A 397 18.81 0.64 2.81
N LYS A 398 18.93 -0.18 1.76
CA LYS A 398 18.71 0.25 0.36
C LYS A 398 17.29 0.77 0.12
N SER A 399 16.28 0.19 0.77
CA SER A 399 14.89 0.63 0.66
C SER A 399 14.66 1.98 1.32
N PHE A 400 15.24 2.22 2.49
CA PHE A 400 15.22 3.52 3.17
C PHE A 400 15.97 4.60 2.39
N SER A 401 17.19 4.32 1.91
CA SER A 401 17.98 5.27 1.11
C SER A 401 17.22 5.75 -0.14
N ARG A 402 16.64 4.81 -0.89
CA ARG A 402 15.77 5.12 -2.04
C ARG A 402 14.55 5.95 -1.63
N CYS A 403 13.99 5.72 -0.44
CA CYS A 403 12.90 6.56 0.05
C CYS A 403 13.35 7.99 0.33
N PHE A 404 14.58 8.25 0.78
CA PHE A 404 15.03 9.63 0.97
C PHE A 404 15.31 10.36 -0.30
N GLU A 405 15.96 9.68 -1.25
CA GLU A 405 16.10 10.21 -2.59
C GLU A 405 14.73 10.59 -3.14
N PHE A 406 13.75 9.71 -2.92
CA PHE A 406 12.37 10.01 -3.23
C PHE A 406 11.84 11.21 -2.44
N LEU A 407 11.92 11.24 -1.10
CA LEU A 407 11.42 12.34 -0.27
C LEU A 407 12.02 13.66 -0.72
N ARG A 408 13.29 13.69 -1.14
CA ARG A 408 13.93 14.88 -1.69
C ARG A 408 13.32 15.29 -3.04
N THR A 409 13.18 14.35 -3.98
CA THR A 409 12.52 14.60 -5.28
C THR A 409 11.05 15.02 -5.10
N TYR A 410 10.40 14.45 -4.11
CA TYR A 410 9.02 14.66 -3.73
C TYR A 410 8.79 16.04 -3.09
N LEU A 411 9.65 16.41 -2.14
CA LEU A 411 9.70 17.74 -1.56
C LEU A 411 10.12 18.78 -2.58
N SER A 412 10.59 18.34 -3.76
CA SER A 412 10.77 19.18 -4.95
C SER A 412 9.46 19.49 -5.72
N ASN A 413 8.31 18.94 -5.31
CA ASN A 413 6.99 19.29 -5.84
C ASN A 413 6.28 20.32 -4.92
N SER A 414 5.71 21.37 -5.49
CA SER A 414 5.07 22.50 -4.78
C SER A 414 3.84 22.14 -3.98
N ASP A 415 2.85 21.54 -4.64
CA ASP A 415 1.52 21.28 -4.08
C ASP A 415 1.64 20.35 -2.88
N MET A 416 2.72 19.58 -2.89
CA MET A 416 3.01 18.60 -1.90
C MET A 416 3.93 19.15 -0.81
N TYR A 417 4.88 20.04 -1.15
CA TYR A 417 5.58 20.85 -0.15
C TYR A 417 4.58 21.57 0.74
N ILE A 418 3.56 22.25 0.17
CA ILE A 418 2.52 22.99 0.91
C ILE A 418 1.69 22.09 1.84
N ALA A 419 1.48 20.83 1.45
CA ALA A 419 0.71 19.88 2.23
C ALA A 419 1.51 19.20 3.37
N GLY A 420 2.84 19.31 3.37
CA GLY A 420 3.72 18.62 4.32
C GLY A 420 4.46 19.45 5.40
N PRO A 421 4.51 20.81 5.45
CA PRO A 421 5.41 21.51 6.35
C PRO A 421 4.95 21.44 7.80
N ASN A 422 3.63 21.39 8.04
CA ASN A 422 3.10 21.34 9.41
C ASN A 422 3.47 20.01 10.09
N GLU A 423 3.34 18.91 9.36
CA GLU A 423 3.67 17.56 9.78
C GLU A 423 5.18 17.40 9.94
N LEU A 424 5.96 17.90 8.97
CA LEU A 424 7.43 17.94 9.08
C LEU A 424 7.88 18.79 10.26
N GLN A 425 7.32 19.98 10.45
CA GLN A 425 7.65 20.87 11.56
C GLN A 425 7.32 20.24 12.92
N GLN A 426 6.23 19.46 13.00
CA GLN A 426 5.92 18.68 14.20
C GLN A 426 7.01 17.64 14.50
N ILE A 427 7.55 16.96 13.49
CA ILE A 427 8.69 16.03 13.69
C ILE A 427 9.95 16.80 14.10
N LEU A 428 10.24 17.92 13.43
CA LEU A 428 11.40 18.76 13.72
C LEU A 428 11.34 19.33 15.15
N SER A 429 10.13 19.54 15.69
CA SER A 429 9.94 19.95 17.07
C SER A 429 10.23 18.84 18.10
N ASN A 430 10.32 17.58 17.67
CA ASN A 430 10.73 16.45 18.54
C ASN A 430 12.27 16.30 18.53
N SER A 431 12.92 17.06 19.42
CA SER A 431 14.38 17.15 19.52
C SER A 431 15.09 15.81 19.74
N CYS A 432 14.47 14.84 20.42
CA CYS A 432 15.07 13.54 20.70
C CYS A 432 15.12 12.63 19.47
N ALA A 433 14.03 12.55 18.69
CA ALA A 433 14.01 11.78 17.46
C ALA A 433 14.95 12.40 16.41
N LEU A 434 14.91 13.73 16.31
CA LEU A 434 15.76 14.49 15.40
C LEU A 434 17.25 14.29 15.71
N GLY A 435 17.64 14.41 16.97
CA GLY A 435 19.02 14.20 17.41
C GLY A 435 19.54 12.81 17.05
N ARG A 436 18.71 11.77 17.22
CA ARG A 436 19.07 10.39 16.85
C ARG A 436 19.22 10.18 15.35
N ILE A 437 18.35 10.77 14.52
CA ILE A 437 18.50 10.71 13.06
C ILE A 437 19.77 11.45 12.63
N GLN A 438 20.00 12.66 13.16
CA GLN A 438 21.17 13.49 12.81
C GLN A 438 22.49 12.87 13.25
N SER A 439 22.54 12.25 14.43
CA SER A 439 23.73 11.57 14.94
C SER A 439 23.99 10.23 14.25
N ASN A 440 23.04 9.69 13.49
CA ASN A 440 23.20 8.42 12.82
C ASN A 440 24.17 8.59 11.61
N PRO A 441 25.25 7.80 11.50
CA PRO A 441 26.22 7.97 10.44
C PRO A 441 25.69 7.65 9.03
N LEU A 442 24.65 6.81 8.93
CA LEU A 442 24.00 6.49 7.65
C LEU A 442 22.91 7.52 7.30
N TRP A 443 22.06 7.85 8.28
CA TRP A 443 20.88 8.69 8.02
C TRP A 443 21.14 10.18 8.18
N GLY A 444 22.04 10.56 9.08
CA GLY A 444 22.37 11.95 9.39
C GLY A 444 22.72 12.76 8.14
N PRO A 445 23.66 12.31 7.29
CA PRO A 445 23.99 13.02 6.05
C PRO A 445 22.77 13.20 5.12
N ILE A 446 22.01 12.13 4.89
CA ILE A 446 20.84 12.13 4.00
C ILE A 446 19.74 13.05 4.55
N TRP A 447 19.51 12.99 5.86
CA TRP A 447 18.54 13.81 6.55
C TRP A 447 18.92 15.28 6.53
N ASN A 448 20.18 15.62 6.81
CA ASN A 448 20.67 16.99 6.75
C ASN A 448 20.55 17.59 5.35
N ILE A 449 20.80 16.80 4.30
CA ILE A 449 20.55 17.23 2.91
C ILE A 449 19.06 17.48 2.69
N THR A 450 18.19 16.61 3.21
CA THR A 450 16.73 16.76 3.12
C THR A 450 16.25 18.02 3.83
N LEU A 451 16.72 18.27 5.06
CA LEU A 451 16.41 19.48 5.83
C LEU A 451 16.88 20.74 5.13
N LYS A 452 18.13 20.74 4.66
CA LYS A 452 18.66 21.87 3.89
C LYS A 452 17.78 22.15 2.68
N THR A 453 17.34 21.12 1.95
CA THR A 453 16.43 21.26 0.81
C THR A 453 15.08 21.87 1.23
N LEU A 454 14.53 21.44 2.37
CA LEU A 454 13.26 21.95 2.93
C LEU A 454 13.36 23.41 3.37
N GLU A 455 14.43 23.78 4.06
CA GLU A 455 14.70 25.14 4.51
C GLU A 455 14.93 26.06 3.32
N GLN A 456 15.71 25.63 2.33
CA GLN A 456 15.89 26.34 1.07
C GLN A 456 14.54 26.63 0.42
N ARG A 457 13.65 25.63 0.32
CA ARG A 457 12.30 25.82 -0.21
C ARG A 457 11.43 26.76 0.61
N LYS A 458 11.46 26.61 1.93
CA LYS A 458 10.74 27.53 2.82
C LYS A 458 11.15 28.97 2.52
N ASN A 459 12.45 29.20 2.39
CA ASN A 459 12.99 30.51 2.10
C ASN A 459 12.66 31.00 0.67
N CYS A 460 12.36 30.11 -0.27
CA CYS A 460 11.89 30.46 -1.62
C CYS A 460 10.43 30.94 -1.62
N GLU A 461 9.53 30.25 -0.91
CA GLU A 461 8.09 30.55 -0.94
C GLU A 461 7.73 31.90 -0.27
N PHE A 462 8.50 32.35 0.72
CA PHE A 462 8.12 33.52 1.52
C PHE A 462 8.64 34.87 1.02
N ASN A 463 9.53 34.93 0.02
CA ASN A 463 10.24 36.19 -0.25
C ASN A 463 10.43 36.63 -1.71
N THR A 464 10.01 35.83 -2.70
CA THR A 464 10.16 36.25 -4.10
C THR A 464 8.87 36.04 -4.86
N GLN A 465 8.13 37.14 -5.06
CA GLN A 465 7.21 37.24 -6.20
C GLN A 465 8.04 37.16 -7.48
N SER A 466 8.36 35.93 -7.89
CA SER A 466 9.04 35.67 -9.15
C SER A 466 8.11 36.11 -10.27
N SER A 467 8.44 37.24 -10.91
CA SER A 467 7.68 37.82 -12.03
C SER A 467 7.97 37.04 -13.31
N ILE A 468 7.46 35.81 -13.37
CA ILE A 468 7.78 34.88 -14.45
C ILE A 468 6.92 35.22 -15.66
N CYS A 469 7.57 35.62 -16.75
CA CYS A 469 6.91 35.86 -18.02
C CYS A 469 7.54 35.02 -19.13
N SER A 470 6.71 34.28 -19.89
CA SER A 470 7.13 33.52 -21.06
C SER A 470 7.32 34.39 -22.31
N ASN A 471 7.00 35.69 -22.24
CA ASN A 471 7.28 36.62 -23.33
C ASN A 471 8.79 36.84 -23.44
N LEU A 472 9.40 36.36 -24.53
CA LEU A 472 10.85 36.48 -24.73
C LEU A 472 11.29 37.94 -24.94
N MET A 473 10.37 38.85 -25.23
CA MET A 473 10.60 40.29 -25.36
C MET A 473 10.40 41.04 -24.03
N HIS A 474 10.14 40.33 -22.92
CA HIS A 474 9.96 40.94 -21.61
C HIS A 474 11.25 41.62 -21.12
N ASN A 475 11.39 42.91 -21.37
CA ASN A 475 12.50 43.71 -20.86
C ASN A 475 12.30 43.96 -19.35
N SER A 476 13.13 43.33 -18.53
CA SER A 476 13.03 43.32 -17.06
C SER A 476 13.15 44.68 -16.38
N LYS A 477 13.59 45.73 -17.08
CA LYS A 477 13.96 47.01 -16.45
C LYS A 477 12.78 47.88 -16.03
N GLU A 478 11.57 47.71 -16.58
CA GLU A 478 10.46 48.66 -16.32
C GLU A 478 9.09 48.03 -16.08
N ARG A 479 8.93 46.72 -16.30
CA ARG A 479 7.63 46.03 -16.25
C ARG A 479 7.63 44.94 -15.19
N SER A 480 7.78 45.34 -13.94
CA SER A 480 7.38 44.46 -12.85
C SER A 480 5.85 44.44 -12.79
N PRO A 481 5.20 43.27 -12.78
CA PRO A 481 3.78 43.21 -12.51
C PRO A 481 3.47 43.92 -11.17
N PRO A 482 2.30 44.57 -11.03
CA PRO A 482 1.84 45.05 -9.74
C PRO A 482 1.94 43.91 -8.73
N SER A 483 2.58 44.14 -7.58
CA SER A 483 2.80 43.12 -6.57
C SER A 483 1.49 42.39 -6.25
N GLY A 484 1.41 41.10 -6.62
CA GLY A 484 0.26 40.23 -6.34
C GLY A 484 -0.62 39.83 -7.53
N SER A 485 -0.33 40.24 -8.77
CA SER A 485 -1.09 39.75 -9.92
C SER A 485 -0.75 38.30 -10.26
N ALA A 486 -1.76 37.42 -10.31
CA ALA A 486 -1.61 36.07 -10.83
C ALA A 486 -1.18 36.08 -12.32
N LEU A 487 -0.37 35.11 -12.73
CA LEU A 487 0.06 34.97 -14.11
C LEU A 487 -1.10 34.52 -14.99
N SER A 488 -1.24 35.14 -16.15
CA SER A 488 -2.22 34.73 -17.16
C SER A 488 -1.64 33.61 -18.03
N GLN A 489 -2.29 32.45 -18.06
CA GLN A 489 -1.92 31.36 -18.97
C GLN A 489 -2.59 31.53 -20.34
N CYS A 490 -1.92 31.09 -21.42
CA CYS A 490 -2.56 31.03 -22.73
C CYS A 490 -3.72 30.04 -22.73
N GLY A 491 -4.96 30.50 -22.89
CA GLY A 491 -6.16 29.66 -22.82
C GLY A 491 -6.26 28.54 -23.86
N LYS A 492 -5.41 28.53 -24.90
CA LYS A 492 -5.41 27.51 -25.96
C LYS A 492 -4.41 26.38 -25.69
N CYS A 493 -3.12 26.68 -25.53
CA CYS A 493 -2.09 25.67 -25.30
C CYS A 493 -1.78 25.41 -23.83
N LEU A 494 -2.11 26.35 -22.93
CA LEU A 494 -1.76 26.36 -21.51
C LEU A 494 -0.25 26.22 -21.21
N SER A 495 0.63 26.21 -22.22
CA SER A 495 2.06 25.91 -22.05
C SER A 495 2.92 27.11 -21.63
N VAL A 496 2.41 28.32 -21.83
CA VAL A 496 3.09 29.60 -21.54
C VAL A 496 2.27 30.42 -20.54
N ALA A 497 2.95 31.23 -19.73
CA ALA A 497 2.34 32.09 -18.72
C ALA A 497 2.91 33.51 -18.81
N TYR A 498 2.08 34.51 -18.57
CA TYR A 498 2.43 35.91 -18.75
C TYR A 498 2.13 36.72 -17.49
N CYS A 499 3.04 37.60 -17.11
CA CYS A 499 2.85 38.52 -16.00
C CYS A 499 1.75 39.56 -16.25
N SER A 500 1.37 39.79 -17.51
CA SER A 500 0.32 40.75 -17.89
C SER A 500 -0.29 40.44 -19.25
N SER A 501 -1.46 41.01 -19.52
CA SER A 501 -2.16 40.89 -20.81
C SER A 501 -1.38 41.52 -21.98
N GLU A 502 -0.60 42.56 -21.69
CA GLU A 502 0.29 43.22 -22.65
C GLU A 502 1.39 42.28 -23.09
N CYS A 503 2.01 41.57 -22.14
CA CYS A 503 3.06 40.60 -22.45
C CYS A 503 2.52 39.39 -23.21
N GLN A 504 1.31 38.94 -22.88
CA GLN A 504 0.61 37.92 -23.65
C GLN A 504 0.38 38.37 -25.10
N ARG A 505 -0.11 39.60 -25.30
CA ARG A 505 -0.39 40.15 -26.63
C ARG A 505 0.89 40.32 -27.46
N GLU A 506 1.95 40.83 -26.84
CA GLU A 506 3.26 41.01 -27.49
C GLU A 506 3.86 39.67 -27.93
N ASP A 507 3.89 38.68 -27.04
CA ASP A 507 4.36 37.32 -27.36
C ASP A 507 3.46 36.67 -28.42
N TRP A 508 2.14 36.86 -28.33
CA TRP A 508 1.18 36.37 -29.33
C TRP A 508 1.48 36.91 -30.73
N THR A 509 1.70 38.23 -30.86
CA THR A 509 1.99 38.86 -32.15
C THR A 509 3.36 38.51 -32.70
N SER A 510 4.34 38.28 -31.83
CA SER A 510 5.73 38.06 -32.24
C SER A 510 6.00 36.61 -32.63
N ILE A 511 5.63 35.65 -31.78
CA ILE A 511 6.02 34.24 -31.95
C ILE A 511 4.93 33.24 -31.57
N HIS A 512 4.18 33.51 -30.50
CA HIS A 512 3.37 32.48 -29.88
C HIS A 512 2.18 32.07 -30.74
N ARG A 513 1.66 32.94 -31.60
CA ARG A 513 0.56 32.57 -32.50
C ARG A 513 0.90 31.35 -33.37
N GLU A 514 2.13 31.26 -33.89
CA GLU A 514 2.57 30.17 -34.75
C GLU A 514 2.92 28.90 -33.95
N GLU A 515 3.50 29.09 -32.76
CA GLU A 515 3.85 28.00 -31.86
C GLU A 515 2.63 27.38 -31.18
N CYS A 516 1.63 28.19 -30.85
CA CYS A 516 0.47 27.79 -30.04
C CYS A 516 -0.28 26.64 -30.71
N GLU A 517 -0.39 26.66 -32.04
CA GLU A 517 -1.01 25.57 -32.79
C GLU A 517 -0.18 24.29 -32.75
N LYS A 518 1.15 24.37 -32.93
CA LYS A 518 2.05 23.21 -32.82
C LYS A 518 2.03 22.61 -31.41
N LEU A 519 2.11 23.47 -30.38
CA LEU A 519 1.99 23.10 -28.97
C LEU A 519 0.61 22.49 -28.65
N CYS A 520 -0.43 22.90 -29.37
CA CYS A 520 -1.76 22.28 -29.28
C CYS A 520 -1.88 20.98 -30.07
N GLN A 521 -1.02 20.69 -31.04
CA GLN A 521 -1.05 19.46 -31.83
C GLN A 521 -0.21 18.37 -31.18
N ASP A 522 0.82 18.74 -30.41
CA ASP A 522 1.57 17.86 -29.50
C ASP A 522 0.72 17.31 -28.33
N LYS A 523 -0.62 17.41 -28.42
CA LYS A 523 -1.66 16.89 -27.54
C LYS A 523 -1.74 15.35 -27.48
N THR A 524 -0.63 14.62 -27.60
CA THR A 524 -0.62 13.20 -27.22
C THR A 524 -0.86 12.98 -25.71
N SER A 525 -1.01 14.04 -24.89
CA SER A 525 -1.98 13.98 -23.78
C SER A 525 -2.38 15.37 -23.25
N PRO A 526 -3.54 15.93 -23.63
CA PRO A 526 -4.12 17.13 -23.00
C PRO A 526 -4.38 16.99 -21.49
N ARG A 527 -4.28 15.79 -20.90
CA ARG A 527 -4.30 15.59 -19.44
C ARG A 527 -2.98 15.96 -18.76
N LEU A 528 -1.86 15.98 -19.50
CA LEU A 528 -0.53 16.28 -18.95
C LEU A 528 -0.36 17.77 -18.65
N ILE A 529 -0.73 18.64 -19.58
CA ILE A 529 -0.51 20.08 -19.44
C ILE A 529 -1.44 20.68 -18.39
N THR A 530 -2.67 20.16 -18.25
CA THR A 530 -3.59 20.58 -17.18
C THR A 530 -3.12 20.23 -15.77
N SER A 531 -2.11 19.35 -15.64
CA SER A 531 -1.55 18.97 -14.34
C SER A 531 -0.38 19.84 -13.89
N VAL A 532 0.14 20.70 -14.78
CA VAL A 532 1.18 21.67 -14.42
C VAL A 532 0.50 22.97 -14.02
N THR A 533 0.25 23.12 -12.71
CA THR A 533 -0.36 24.33 -12.15
C THR A 533 0.58 25.53 -12.33
N GLU A 534 0.01 26.73 -12.36
CA GLU A 534 0.79 27.97 -12.32
C GLU A 534 1.71 28.00 -11.10
N GLU A 535 1.19 27.58 -9.96
CA GLU A 535 1.90 27.40 -8.70
C GLU A 535 3.11 26.48 -8.83
N MET A 536 2.98 25.34 -9.50
CA MET A 536 4.10 24.43 -9.68
C MET A 536 5.20 25.02 -10.58
N ARG A 537 4.83 25.78 -11.63
CA ARG A 537 5.83 26.51 -12.43
C ARG A 537 6.55 27.55 -11.60
N HIS A 538 5.80 28.34 -10.83
CA HIS A 538 6.35 29.38 -9.97
C HIS A 538 7.37 28.78 -8.99
N ASN A 539 7.01 27.68 -8.34
CA ASN A 539 7.85 27.02 -7.36
C ASN A 539 9.07 26.33 -7.96
N GLN A 540 8.96 25.69 -9.13
CA GLN A 540 10.11 25.10 -9.83
C GLN A 540 11.12 26.16 -10.26
N LEU A 541 10.63 27.34 -10.71
CA LEU A 541 11.48 28.45 -11.09
C LEU A 541 12.09 29.18 -9.90
N GLY A 542 11.32 29.47 -8.86
CA GLY A 542 11.85 30.06 -7.63
C GLY A 542 12.92 29.16 -7.00
N TYR A 543 12.74 27.84 -7.08
CA TYR A 543 13.77 26.90 -6.66
C TYR A 543 15.02 26.96 -7.55
N LEU A 544 14.87 27.08 -8.87
CA LEU A 544 16.00 27.25 -9.79
C LEU A 544 16.75 28.58 -9.55
N GLU A 545 16.03 29.69 -9.35
CA GLU A 545 16.58 31.00 -8.96
C GLU A 545 17.40 30.89 -7.68
N HIS A 546 16.86 30.19 -6.69
CA HIS A 546 17.52 29.97 -5.41
C HIS A 546 18.79 29.12 -5.54
N CYS A 547 18.72 27.99 -6.27
CA CYS A 547 19.88 27.15 -6.54
C CYS A 547 21.04 27.94 -7.18
N MET A 548 20.71 29.00 -7.93
CA MET A 548 21.66 29.83 -8.65
C MET A 548 22.10 31.07 -7.88
N SER A 549 21.34 31.49 -6.85
CA SER A 549 21.60 32.72 -6.08
C SER A 549 22.27 32.50 -4.72
N GLY A 550 22.38 31.26 -4.24
CA GLY A 550 23.02 30.96 -2.95
C GLY A 550 24.52 30.67 -3.05
N ASP A 551 25.19 30.55 -1.90
CA ASP A 551 26.60 30.13 -1.75
C ASP A 551 26.95 28.82 -2.50
N SER A 552 25.92 28.04 -2.85
CA SER A 552 26.03 26.85 -3.67
C SER A 552 26.54 27.17 -5.08
N PHE A 553 26.16 28.30 -5.67
CA PHE A 553 26.68 28.71 -6.98
C PHE A 553 28.15 29.13 -6.90
N GLU A 554 28.55 29.84 -5.85
CA GLU A 554 29.96 30.25 -5.66
C GLU A 554 30.88 29.05 -5.40
N THR A 555 30.45 28.10 -4.56
CA THR A 555 31.21 26.87 -4.31
C THR A 555 31.28 25.94 -5.52
N LEU A 556 30.31 26.03 -6.43
CA LEU A 556 30.24 25.24 -7.65
C LEU A 556 30.77 25.98 -8.89
N ARG A 557 31.23 27.23 -8.77
CA ARG A 557 31.88 27.95 -9.87
C ARG A 557 33.35 27.51 -9.91
N PRO A 558 33.79 26.73 -10.92
CA PRO A 558 35.21 26.43 -11.05
C PRO A 558 36.02 27.73 -11.03
N PRO A 559 37.06 27.85 -10.19
CA PRO A 559 37.94 29.04 -10.14
C PRO A 559 38.56 29.41 -11.49
N GLU A 560 38.57 28.44 -12.42
CA GLU A 560 39.19 28.50 -13.75
C GLU A 560 38.24 29.00 -14.87
N LEU A 561 36.99 29.34 -14.53
CA LEU A 561 36.04 29.92 -15.48
C LEU A 561 36.26 31.43 -15.62
N GLY A 562 37.01 31.83 -16.65
CA GLY A 562 37.11 33.23 -17.07
C GLY A 562 35.73 33.85 -17.34
N VAL A 563 35.62 35.16 -17.12
CA VAL A 563 34.36 35.92 -17.07
C VAL A 563 33.60 35.93 -18.41
N ASP A 564 34.27 35.61 -19.52
CA ASP A 564 33.79 35.94 -20.87
C ASP A 564 33.04 34.81 -21.60
N GLN A 565 32.85 33.63 -20.99
CA GLN A 565 32.18 32.51 -21.64
C GLN A 565 30.77 32.26 -21.11
N PRO A 566 29.78 32.00 -21.99
CA PRO A 566 28.44 31.65 -21.56
C PRO A 566 28.46 30.31 -20.81
N ILE A 567 27.91 30.32 -19.60
CA ILE A 567 27.81 29.14 -18.75
C ILE A 567 26.43 28.53 -18.95
N LEU A 568 26.39 27.23 -19.22
CA LEU A 568 25.17 26.44 -19.07
C LEU A 568 25.25 25.64 -17.78
N VAL A 569 24.26 25.82 -16.92
CA VAL A 569 24.07 25.00 -15.72
C VAL A 569 22.88 24.09 -15.93
N ALA A 570 23.11 22.78 -15.98
CA ALA A 570 22.02 21.81 -16.06
C ALA A 570 21.84 21.13 -14.71
N HIS A 571 20.67 21.26 -14.12
CA HIS A 571 20.24 20.53 -12.94
C HIS A 571 19.37 19.36 -13.36
N ASP A 572 19.84 18.14 -13.09
CA ASP A 572 19.00 16.96 -13.25
C ASP A 572 18.37 16.62 -11.89
N PHE A 573 17.07 16.88 -11.74
CA PHE A 573 16.30 16.46 -10.55
C PHE A 573 15.64 15.09 -10.73
N THR A 574 15.81 14.43 -11.88
CA THR A 574 15.25 13.11 -12.17
C THR A 574 16.13 11.97 -11.66
N ARG A 575 17.45 12.20 -11.52
CA ARG A 575 18.42 11.22 -11.04
C ARG A 575 18.61 11.27 -9.51
N GLN A 576 19.28 10.25 -8.96
CA GLN A 576 19.58 10.05 -7.53
C GLN A 576 20.56 11.09 -6.93
N GLY A 577 20.39 12.36 -7.26
CA GLY A 577 21.25 13.47 -6.86
C GLY A 577 20.80 14.73 -7.57
N THR A 578 20.68 15.87 -6.89
CA THR A 578 20.70 17.17 -7.56
C THR A 578 22.12 17.41 -8.06
N HIS A 579 22.48 16.77 -9.17
CA HIS A 579 23.77 16.99 -9.80
C HIS A 579 23.63 18.21 -10.69
N ALA A 580 24.30 19.29 -10.30
CA ALA A 580 24.54 20.42 -11.18
C ALA A 580 25.69 20.02 -12.12
N HIS A 581 25.38 19.90 -13.41
CA HIS A 581 26.38 19.71 -14.44
C HIS A 581 26.68 21.06 -15.08
N TYR A 582 27.95 21.46 -15.01
CA TYR A 582 28.46 22.67 -15.64
C TYR A 582 29.08 22.28 -16.97
N TYR A 583 28.55 22.85 -18.05
CA TYR A 583 29.09 22.62 -19.38
C TYR A 583 29.80 23.87 -19.86
N ARG A 584 31.11 23.73 -20.15
CA ARG A 584 31.86 24.69 -20.96
C ARG A 584 31.68 24.30 -22.42
N TYR A 585 31.26 25.24 -23.24
CA TYR A 585 31.15 25.02 -24.67
C TYR A 585 32.27 25.74 -25.42
N SER A 586 33.06 24.97 -26.17
CA SER A 586 33.88 25.49 -27.27
C SER A 586 33.11 25.51 -28.59
N ARG A 587 31.92 24.89 -28.63
CA ARG A 587 31.02 24.82 -29.79
C ARG A 587 29.82 25.75 -29.58
N PRO A 588 29.13 26.21 -30.63
CA PRO A 588 27.89 26.96 -30.48
C PRO A 588 26.90 26.18 -29.61
N LEU A 589 26.28 26.85 -28.63
CA LEU A 589 25.26 26.22 -27.77
C LEU A 589 24.19 25.51 -28.63
N SER A 590 23.80 26.06 -29.79
CA SER A 590 22.88 25.42 -30.73
C SER A 590 23.23 23.98 -31.14
N GLU A 591 24.50 23.58 -31.11
CA GLU A 591 24.94 22.21 -31.46
C GLU A 591 24.83 21.21 -30.32
N VAL A 592 24.93 21.67 -29.07
CA VAL A 592 24.80 20.77 -27.91
C VAL A 592 23.33 20.48 -27.59
N TRP A 593 22.46 21.34 -28.08
CA TRP A 593 21.03 21.26 -27.86
C TRP A 593 20.37 20.23 -28.81
N CYS A 594 20.56 18.97 -28.47
CA CYS A 594 19.85 17.84 -29.07
C CYS A 594 18.96 17.15 -28.04
N VAL A 595 18.01 17.88 -27.45
CA VAL A 595 16.90 17.21 -26.78
C VAL A 595 16.08 16.52 -27.87
N ARG A 596 16.26 15.20 -27.97
CA ARG A 596 15.50 14.37 -28.91
C ARG A 596 14.03 14.45 -28.50
N ASN A 597 13.14 14.49 -29.48
CA ASN A 597 11.69 14.40 -29.27
C ASN A 597 11.01 15.63 -28.62
N VAL A 598 11.62 16.82 -28.68
CA VAL A 598 10.90 18.08 -28.45
C VAL A 598 10.41 18.65 -29.78
N SER A 599 9.22 19.24 -29.80
CA SER A 599 8.70 19.86 -31.02
C SER A 599 9.54 21.05 -31.48
N THR A 600 9.45 21.34 -32.77
CA THR A 600 10.20 22.43 -33.41
C THR A 600 9.94 23.78 -32.74
N ALA A 601 8.69 24.02 -32.30
CA ALA A 601 8.32 25.23 -31.56
C ALA A 601 9.15 25.43 -30.27
N TRP A 602 9.35 24.36 -29.49
CA TRP A 602 10.16 24.46 -28.27
C TRP A 602 11.65 24.66 -28.58
N LYS A 603 12.17 23.98 -29.61
CA LYS A 603 13.55 24.16 -30.06
C LYS A 603 13.82 25.61 -30.48
N GLU A 604 12.87 26.24 -31.15
CA GLU A 604 12.97 27.65 -31.56
C GLU A 604 13.00 28.60 -30.35
N ARG A 605 12.12 28.42 -29.35
CA ARG A 605 12.15 29.24 -28.11
C ARG A 605 13.46 29.12 -27.36
N ILE A 606 13.90 27.89 -27.19
CA ILE A 606 15.18 27.55 -26.56
C ILE A 606 16.35 28.23 -27.30
N ALA A 607 16.38 28.15 -28.63
CA ALA A 607 17.45 28.72 -29.44
C ALA A 607 17.51 30.24 -29.28
N ARG A 608 16.36 30.90 -29.09
CA ARG A 608 16.32 32.34 -28.78
C ARG A 608 16.87 32.64 -27.38
N CYS A 609 16.51 31.86 -26.36
CA CYS A 609 17.11 32.00 -25.03
C CYS A 609 18.65 31.83 -25.08
N VAL A 610 19.13 30.86 -25.86
CA VAL A 610 20.56 30.65 -26.10
C VAL A 610 21.21 31.87 -26.77
N ALA A 611 20.56 32.42 -27.81
CA ALA A 611 21.06 33.60 -28.52
C ALA A 611 21.15 34.82 -27.60
N ASP A 612 20.16 35.01 -26.72
CA ASP A 612 20.15 36.10 -25.73
C ASP A 612 21.33 36.00 -24.75
N VAL A 613 21.58 34.79 -24.22
CA VAL A 613 22.71 34.54 -23.30
C VAL A 613 24.05 34.72 -24.01
N THR A 614 24.14 34.27 -25.26
CA THR A 614 25.36 34.42 -26.07
C THR A 614 25.64 35.89 -26.40
N SER A 615 24.61 36.72 -26.54
CA SER A 615 24.74 38.15 -26.84
C SER A 615 25.08 39.00 -25.62
N ASN A 616 24.90 38.48 -24.40
CA ASN A 616 25.17 39.19 -23.14
C ASN A 616 26.03 38.33 -22.19
N PRO A 617 27.26 37.96 -22.61
CA PRO A 617 28.14 37.13 -21.78
C PRO A 617 28.47 37.87 -20.46
N GLY A 618 28.38 37.17 -19.34
CA GLY A 618 28.69 37.70 -18.00
C GLY A 618 27.51 38.32 -17.26
N GLU A 619 26.47 38.81 -17.95
CA GLU A 619 25.25 39.32 -17.32
C GLU A 619 24.13 38.28 -17.26
N ALA A 620 24.16 37.29 -18.16
CA ALA A 620 23.17 36.24 -18.24
C ALA A 620 23.81 34.83 -18.21
N VAL A 621 23.14 33.91 -17.50
CA VAL A 621 23.47 32.49 -17.44
C VAL A 621 22.25 31.71 -17.90
N MET A 622 22.47 30.65 -18.67
CA MET A 622 21.41 29.72 -18.99
C MET A 622 21.38 28.63 -17.92
N ALA A 623 20.24 28.46 -17.25
CA ALA A 623 20.00 27.33 -16.38
C ALA A 623 18.94 26.41 -16.98
N MET A 624 19.20 25.13 -16.90
CA MET A 624 18.29 24.06 -17.27
C MET A 624 18.00 23.23 -16.04
N ALA A 625 16.77 22.74 -15.94
CA ALA A 625 16.35 21.88 -14.87
C ALA A 625 15.40 20.80 -15.39
N PHE A 626 15.63 19.55 -15.00
CA PHE A 626 14.74 18.44 -15.31
C PHE A 626 14.02 18.02 -14.04
N PHE A 627 12.73 18.34 -13.91
CA PHE A 627 11.92 17.94 -12.75
C PHE A 627 11.09 16.70 -13.08
N PRO A 628 11.22 15.59 -12.34
CA PRO A 628 10.32 14.47 -12.52
C PRO A 628 8.91 14.86 -12.07
N HIS A 629 7.92 14.61 -12.93
CA HIS A 629 6.52 14.94 -12.63
C HIS A 629 5.68 13.68 -12.41
N SER A 630 5.94 12.64 -13.19
CA SER A 630 5.32 11.32 -13.04
C SER A 630 6.27 10.22 -13.54
N ALA A 631 5.87 8.95 -13.40
CA ALA A 631 6.65 7.83 -13.91
C ALA A 631 6.95 7.95 -15.41
N ASP A 632 6.01 8.52 -16.17
CA ASP A 632 6.08 8.58 -17.63
C ASP A 632 6.53 9.95 -18.17
N TRP A 633 6.60 10.99 -17.34
CA TRP A 633 6.91 12.36 -17.77
C TRP A 633 7.77 13.16 -16.79
N SER A 634 8.66 13.97 -17.37
CA SER A 634 9.45 15.00 -16.70
C SER A 634 9.10 16.39 -17.26
N ILE A 635 9.27 17.41 -16.44
CA ILE A 635 9.19 18.81 -16.84
C ILE A 635 10.62 19.29 -17.06
N TYR A 636 10.91 19.61 -18.31
CA TYR A 636 12.11 20.31 -18.67
C TYR A 636 11.87 21.80 -18.57
N LEU A 637 12.67 22.46 -17.75
CA LEU A 637 12.68 23.89 -17.54
C LEU A 637 13.98 24.45 -18.06
N ALA A 638 13.91 25.44 -18.95
CA ALA A 638 15.06 26.25 -19.31
C ALA A 638 14.76 27.70 -18.90
N GLY A 639 15.64 28.28 -18.09
CA GLY A 639 15.59 29.66 -17.65
C GLY A 639 16.81 30.43 -18.12
N VAL A 640 16.61 31.66 -18.59
CA VAL A 640 17.68 32.65 -18.66
C VAL A 640 17.67 33.39 -17.33
N LEU A 641 18.80 33.32 -16.63
CA LEU A 641 19.02 33.97 -15.35
C LEU A 641 19.90 35.18 -15.58
N THR A 642 19.44 36.35 -15.14
CA THR A 642 20.19 37.59 -15.25
C THR A 642 20.68 38.02 -13.88
N LEU A 643 21.95 38.39 -13.77
CA LEU A 643 22.52 38.89 -12.52
C LEU A 643 21.95 40.28 -12.23
N ARG A 644 21.30 40.43 -11.08
CA ARG A 644 20.79 41.72 -10.63
C ARG A 644 21.91 42.56 -10.01
N ALA A 645 22.15 43.73 -10.56
CA ALA A 645 23.19 44.65 -10.07
C ALA A 645 22.96 45.12 -8.62
N ASP A 646 21.70 45.22 -8.17
CA ASP A 646 21.34 45.72 -6.84
C ASP A 646 21.47 44.67 -5.73
N THR A 647 21.31 43.39 -6.06
CA THR A 647 21.31 42.28 -5.08
C THR A 647 22.47 41.32 -5.23
N GLY A 648 23.18 41.35 -6.37
CA GLY A 648 24.19 40.35 -6.71
C GLY A 648 23.62 38.94 -6.90
N ARG A 649 22.29 38.81 -7.04
CA ARG A 649 21.60 37.52 -7.17
C ARG A 649 21.08 37.30 -8.59
N PHE A 650 21.00 36.05 -8.99
CA PHE A 650 20.42 35.68 -10.28
C PHE A 650 18.89 35.66 -10.19
N GLN A 651 18.23 36.33 -11.12
CA GLN A 651 16.78 36.28 -11.28
C GLN A 651 16.43 35.70 -12.65
N VAL A 652 15.41 34.85 -12.73
CA VAL A 652 14.90 34.36 -14.02
C VAL A 652 14.28 35.55 -14.74
N SER A 653 14.88 35.91 -15.87
CA SER A 653 14.35 36.93 -16.77
C SER A 653 13.44 36.32 -17.84
N LYS A 654 13.75 35.09 -18.29
CA LYS A 654 12.98 34.36 -19.32
C LYS A 654 12.90 32.89 -18.95
N SER A 655 11.78 32.23 -19.24
CA SER A 655 11.66 30.78 -19.00
C SER A 655 10.87 30.06 -20.08
N VAL A 656 11.21 28.80 -20.26
CA VAL A 656 10.62 27.85 -21.20
C VAL A 656 10.30 26.58 -20.44
N PHE A 657 9.03 26.16 -20.44
CA PHE A 657 8.55 24.95 -19.77
C PHE A 657 8.09 23.91 -20.78
N VAL A 658 8.82 22.81 -20.86
CA VAL A 658 8.58 21.74 -21.81
C VAL A 658 8.25 20.45 -21.08
N PRO A 659 7.02 19.94 -21.16
CA PRO A 659 6.74 18.57 -20.73
C PRO A 659 7.40 17.59 -21.72
N ILE A 660 8.20 16.66 -21.22
CA ILE A 660 8.86 15.62 -22.02
C ILE A 660 8.58 14.23 -21.41
N PRO A 661 8.46 13.16 -22.21
CA PRO A 661 8.41 11.80 -21.67
C PRO A 661 9.67 11.49 -20.84
N THR A 662 9.54 10.84 -19.68
CA THR A 662 10.68 10.52 -18.79
C THR A 662 11.75 9.70 -19.50
N GLN A 663 11.36 8.82 -20.43
CA GLN A 663 12.30 8.00 -21.21
C GLN A 663 13.20 8.83 -22.15
N ASN A 664 12.81 10.08 -22.44
CA ASN A 664 13.56 11.01 -23.29
C ASN A 664 14.39 12.02 -22.49
N ALA A 665 14.14 12.15 -21.18
CA ALA A 665 14.93 12.96 -20.26
C ALA A 665 16.22 12.23 -19.88
#